data_AF-A0A9P4TEN0-F1
#
_entry.id   AF-A0A9P4TEN0-F1
#
_cell.length_a   1.000
_cell.length_b   1.000
_cell.length_c   1.000
_cell.angle_alpha   90.00
_cell.angle_beta   90.00
_cell.angle_gamma   90.00
#
_symmetry.space_group_name_H-M   'P 1'
#
loop_
_entity.id
_entity.type
_entity.pdbx_description
1 polymer ?
#
loop_
_entity_poly.entity_id
_entity_poly.type
_entity_poly.pdbx_seq_one_letter_code
_entity_poly.pdbx_strand_id
1 'polypeptide(L)'
;MSVFQLWSTYVGAAVFLVVVVDYAQMLYKRRKMPPGPLPWPIIGNTFSLPEEKPWYLMEKISQQFKSPVITFWIGRNPTIWINDAWAANELLVKRAGVYCSRPRMLVFAELGAGQWNMLNMYTITKQQRERFRDHRKLTHLGVGVQQVQRYRCLQDDESIVTTYDLLTSPENFVAHFERYATSVVSIIGFGRRIADINDPLITEVIDVMHRAAGLAVPSKSFPNLMETFPGMYFPIVGYALKLTTMVTTALAKFPNWMAPWKHGLGQAATSKHSKGGFFYALAKEGNERNEDNYSKLLFKEAPKYDLHPLELSSLAANLLGAGADTSASTLITAVLAMRAFPEALIPAWEELDRVVGAARSPGSGDDPPYMRAFVKEVLRWRSVAIVGGMPHAPTQDDYWNGYLIPKGCWVQGNVWAIHHNDRDFPDPDRFNPLRYLDTPDSRPFPNEKGYMTFGWGRRSCAGQFLAEQGTYLSVCRLVWAFKIEAALDALSGQPLPVDIFDYSNGSNWRPNPFKVTFVPRSAEIKRTYGIDTSAVGGLQAMPGFLKVFGFEDPSSPFGYGIDSTVQQLMTSLMNLGSFHICHIGWRVRDLLWEKDSISALYVGRLVLGLANGYFTTFSTVYATEAAPTHLRGVLVALFAYYVNFGSIIGAVIDNYTKHYLDERSYRIPLGCLYIVPAFLAVGLFFVPESPRWLLHHGQTEQARESLIRLRQDHGDELELEWSEMLRGVEEENRIAKSTPFMDMFRGNDLRRTLLAYGMLASQTASGIWFFIGYQTYFFSIAGITKAFEYSIMNACIGWLGVHCGIYAMKRWVGRRSLIIFGAVTCGLCELACGVAASVSPNSISTGNVLVAFTALFMFFYDACVGVAAFPLANELVSSRLRAWTVGSANALGYFLAWLVGFCSPYFINPQDLNWGPKYTYIWAASNFLCVIFFYLCIPETKGRSLEELDELFEANLPARKFIGQQCRIVEDARQDVFANREVQHTKIEA
;
A
#
# COMPACT_ATOMS: atom_id res chain seq x y z
N MET A 1 -86.71 16.47 -9.95
CA MET A 1 -85.29 16.25 -9.60
C MET A 1 -85.19 16.16 -8.09
N SER A 2 -84.54 15.13 -7.55
CA SER A 2 -84.34 15.01 -6.10
C SER A 2 -83.34 16.06 -5.61
N VAL A 3 -83.42 16.46 -4.34
CA VAL A 3 -82.45 17.38 -3.70
C VAL A 3 -81.01 16.90 -3.88
N PHE A 4 -80.81 15.58 -3.93
CA PHE A 4 -79.52 14.95 -4.21
C PHE A 4 -79.00 15.19 -5.64
N GLN A 5 -79.88 15.16 -6.66
CA GLN A 5 -79.50 15.49 -8.04
C GLN A 5 -79.14 16.98 -8.18
N LEU A 6 -79.91 17.89 -7.57
CA LEU A 6 -79.57 19.31 -7.57
C LEU A 6 -78.22 19.54 -6.85
N TRP A 7 -78.01 18.94 -5.68
CA TRP A 7 -76.77 19.06 -4.93
C TRP A 7 -75.56 18.49 -5.68
N SER A 8 -75.67 17.31 -6.31
CA SER A 8 -74.58 16.75 -7.12
C SER A 8 -74.26 17.61 -8.36
N THR A 9 -75.27 18.24 -8.96
CA THR A 9 -75.08 19.16 -10.09
C THR A 9 -74.39 20.45 -9.66
N TYR A 10 -74.76 21.04 -8.51
CA TYR A 10 -74.11 22.24 -7.96
C TYR A 10 -72.67 21.96 -7.51
N VAL A 11 -72.43 20.82 -6.85
CA VAL A 11 -71.07 20.40 -6.46
C VAL A 11 -70.22 20.12 -7.71
N GLY A 12 -70.78 19.45 -8.72
CA GLY A 12 -70.10 19.22 -10.00
C GLY A 12 -69.76 20.52 -10.72
N ALA A 13 -70.70 21.48 -10.78
CA ALA A 13 -70.48 22.79 -11.37
C ALA A 13 -69.45 23.62 -10.59
N ALA A 14 -69.46 23.57 -9.26
CA ALA A 14 -68.48 24.24 -8.42
C ALA A 14 -67.07 23.66 -8.62
N VAL A 15 -66.94 22.33 -8.65
CA VAL A 15 -65.66 21.66 -8.93
C VAL A 15 -65.16 22.02 -10.33
N PHE A 16 -66.03 22.01 -11.34
CA PHE A 16 -65.68 22.40 -12.70
C PHE A 16 -65.19 23.86 -12.77
N LEU A 17 -65.92 24.80 -12.16
CA LEU A 17 -65.54 26.21 -12.12
C LEU A 17 -64.18 26.40 -11.44
N VAL A 18 -63.94 25.71 -10.33
CA VAL A 18 -62.66 25.75 -9.61
C VAL A 18 -61.53 25.23 -10.51
N VAL A 19 -61.73 24.11 -11.22
CA VAL A 19 -60.73 23.57 -12.15
C VAL A 19 -60.46 24.53 -13.32
N VAL A 20 -61.49 25.18 -13.86
CA VAL A 20 -61.36 26.17 -14.96
C VAL A 20 -60.61 27.41 -14.49
N VAL A 21 -60.95 27.99 -13.34
CA VAL A 21 -60.26 29.17 -12.80
C VAL A 21 -58.80 28.85 -12.50
N ASP A 22 -58.53 27.70 -11.88
CA ASP A 22 -57.20 27.22 -11.57
C ASP A 22 -56.38 26.94 -12.86
N TYR A 23 -57.00 26.40 -13.90
CA TYR A 23 -56.34 26.24 -15.20
C TYR A 23 -56.07 27.59 -15.90
N ALA A 24 -57.00 28.55 -15.82
CA ALA A 24 -56.79 29.90 -16.34
C ALA A 24 -55.61 30.61 -15.63
N GLN A 25 -55.47 30.44 -14.31
CA GLN A 25 -54.33 30.94 -13.54
C GLN A 25 -53.02 30.29 -13.98
N MET A 26 -53.02 28.97 -14.22
CA MET A 26 -51.87 28.24 -14.74
C MET A 26 -51.44 28.77 -16.13
N LEU A 27 -52.38 28.99 -17.04
CA LEU A 27 -52.11 29.54 -18.37
C LEU A 27 -51.62 31.00 -18.32
N TYR A 28 -52.20 31.83 -17.44
CA TYR A 28 -51.75 33.20 -17.23
C TYR A 28 -50.31 33.24 -16.73
N LYS A 29 -49.95 32.37 -15.77
CA LYS A 29 -48.59 32.23 -15.27
C LYS A 29 -47.65 31.75 -16.38
N ARG A 30 -48.03 30.71 -17.13
CA ARG A 30 -47.25 30.18 -18.27
C ARG A 30 -46.90 31.27 -19.28
N ARG A 31 -47.83 32.18 -19.61
CA ARG A 31 -47.59 33.27 -20.57
C ARG A 31 -46.41 34.17 -20.19
N LYS A 32 -46.09 34.29 -18.90
CA LYS A 32 -44.98 35.10 -18.38
C LYS A 32 -43.68 34.31 -18.20
N MET A 33 -43.74 32.99 -18.23
CA MET A 33 -42.60 32.10 -17.98
C MET A 33 -41.85 31.76 -19.28
N PRO A 34 -40.63 31.19 -19.20
CA PRO A 34 -39.94 30.68 -20.38
C PRO A 34 -40.83 29.73 -21.20
N PRO A 35 -40.67 29.68 -22.53
CA PRO A 35 -41.54 28.91 -23.41
C PRO A 35 -41.47 27.41 -23.12
N GLY A 36 -42.49 26.66 -23.56
CA GLY A 36 -42.57 25.22 -23.35
C GLY A 36 -43.92 24.65 -23.78
N PRO A 37 -44.15 23.34 -23.68
CA PRO A 37 -45.42 22.72 -24.08
C PRO A 37 -46.62 23.31 -23.32
N LEU A 38 -47.81 23.20 -23.91
CA LEU A 38 -49.04 23.58 -23.23
C LEU A 38 -49.38 22.52 -22.16
N PRO A 39 -49.61 22.90 -20.90
CA PRO A 39 -49.98 21.95 -19.86
C PRO A 39 -51.45 21.54 -19.95
N TRP A 40 -51.76 20.29 -19.61
CA TRP A 40 -53.13 19.83 -19.39
C TRP A 40 -53.65 20.29 -18.02
N PRO A 41 -54.97 20.48 -17.86
CA PRO A 41 -55.56 20.79 -16.56
C PRO A 41 -55.19 19.75 -15.51
N ILE A 42 -54.85 20.18 -14.29
CA ILE A 42 -54.51 19.35 -13.11
C ILE A 42 -53.17 18.60 -13.23
N ILE A 43 -52.99 17.79 -14.27
CA ILE A 43 -51.85 16.87 -14.45
C ILE A 43 -50.63 17.51 -15.13
N GLY A 44 -50.78 18.70 -15.70
CA GLY A 44 -49.70 19.39 -16.40
C GLY A 44 -49.21 18.61 -17.63
N ASN A 45 -47.90 18.40 -17.72
CA ASN A 45 -47.25 17.63 -18.78
C ASN A 45 -46.68 16.29 -18.26
N THR A 46 -47.03 15.85 -17.05
CA THR A 46 -46.45 14.64 -16.42
C THR A 46 -46.52 13.41 -17.33
N PHE A 47 -47.65 13.13 -17.96
CA PHE A 47 -47.81 11.94 -18.81
C PHE A 47 -47.08 12.05 -20.17
N SER A 48 -46.58 13.23 -20.52
CA SER A 48 -45.70 13.43 -21.67
C SER A 48 -44.23 13.11 -21.35
N LEU A 49 -43.88 12.88 -20.08
CA LEU A 49 -42.52 12.48 -19.71
C LEU A 49 -42.26 11.03 -20.12
N PRO A 50 -41.11 10.74 -20.78
CA PRO A 50 -40.69 9.36 -20.99
C PRO A 50 -40.38 8.71 -19.64
N GLU A 51 -40.47 7.38 -19.61
CA GLU A 51 -40.05 6.58 -18.44
C GLU A 51 -38.54 6.65 -18.20
N GLU A 52 -37.78 6.76 -19.29
CA GLU A 52 -36.32 6.74 -19.29
C GLU A 52 -35.75 8.01 -19.91
N LYS A 53 -34.64 8.50 -19.35
CA LYS A 53 -33.80 9.59 -19.89
C LYS A 53 -34.59 10.84 -20.34
N PRO A 54 -35.40 11.47 -19.45
CA PRO A 54 -36.25 12.61 -19.81
C PRO A 54 -35.50 13.86 -20.29
N TRP A 55 -34.21 13.99 -19.99
CA TRP A 55 -33.36 15.08 -20.46
C TRP A 55 -33.25 15.17 -21.98
N TYR A 56 -33.35 14.06 -22.72
CA TYR A 56 -33.42 14.07 -24.20
C TYR A 56 -34.68 14.76 -24.71
N LEU A 57 -35.82 14.53 -24.05
CA LEU A 57 -37.06 15.23 -24.40
C LEU A 57 -36.91 16.73 -24.12
N MET A 58 -36.28 17.10 -23.01
CA MET A 58 -36.07 18.52 -22.65
C MET A 58 -35.18 19.24 -23.67
N GLU A 59 -34.13 18.58 -24.16
CA GLU A 59 -33.30 19.08 -25.26
C GLU A 59 -34.12 19.30 -26.55
N LYS A 60 -34.88 18.29 -26.98
CA LYS A 60 -35.73 18.38 -28.18
C LYS A 60 -36.75 19.51 -28.08
N ILE A 61 -37.38 19.68 -26.91
CA ILE A 61 -38.29 20.80 -26.64
C ILE A 61 -37.54 22.14 -26.72
N SER A 62 -36.33 22.23 -26.15
CA SER A 62 -35.49 23.43 -26.21
C SER A 62 -35.22 23.85 -27.66
N GLN A 63 -34.86 22.88 -28.50
CA GLN A 63 -34.61 23.08 -29.93
C GLN A 63 -35.89 23.50 -30.68
N GLN A 64 -37.02 22.84 -30.39
CA GLN A 64 -38.32 23.16 -31.00
C GLN A 64 -38.76 24.60 -30.72
N PHE A 65 -38.61 25.06 -29.47
CA PHE A 65 -38.96 26.41 -29.06
C PHE A 65 -37.84 27.44 -29.30
N LYS A 66 -36.67 27.00 -29.82
CA LYS A 66 -35.47 27.82 -30.01
C LYS A 66 -35.13 28.68 -28.79
N SER A 67 -35.26 28.10 -27.60
CA SER A 67 -35.04 28.78 -26.33
C SER A 67 -34.02 28.03 -25.49
N PRO A 68 -33.02 28.72 -24.90
CA PRO A 68 -32.03 28.10 -24.01
C PRO A 68 -32.62 27.62 -22.67
N VAL A 69 -33.75 28.19 -22.27
CA VAL A 69 -34.47 27.88 -21.04
C VAL A 69 -35.92 27.61 -21.36
N ILE A 70 -36.46 26.50 -20.87
CA ILE A 70 -37.84 26.07 -21.13
C ILE A 70 -38.60 25.78 -19.84
N THR A 71 -39.94 25.83 -19.90
CA THR A 71 -40.82 25.46 -18.79
C THR A 71 -41.57 24.16 -19.10
N PHE A 72 -41.47 23.19 -18.19
CA PHE A 72 -42.22 21.94 -18.23
C PHE A 72 -43.06 21.81 -16.96
N TRP A 73 -44.34 21.44 -17.06
CA TRP A 73 -45.23 21.37 -15.90
C TRP A 73 -45.34 19.94 -15.36
N ILE A 74 -45.02 19.72 -14.10
CA ILE A 74 -45.26 18.45 -13.40
C ILE A 74 -46.45 18.69 -12.46
N GLY A 75 -47.63 18.21 -12.84
CA GLY A 75 -48.87 18.60 -12.19
C GLY A 75 -49.06 20.12 -12.21
N ARG A 76 -49.08 20.73 -11.02
CA ARG A 76 -49.19 22.19 -10.82
C ARG A 76 -47.85 22.90 -10.62
N ASN A 77 -46.75 22.17 -10.56
CA ASN A 77 -45.43 22.72 -10.33
C ASN A 77 -44.76 23.05 -11.67
N PRO A 78 -44.41 24.32 -11.95
CA PRO A 78 -43.59 24.65 -13.09
C PRO A 78 -42.13 24.26 -12.80
N THR A 79 -41.54 23.51 -13.73
CA THR A 79 -40.15 23.07 -13.70
C THR A 79 -39.41 23.69 -14.87
N ILE A 80 -38.44 24.53 -14.55
CA ILE A 80 -37.58 25.20 -15.53
C ILE A 80 -36.41 24.28 -15.84
N TRP A 81 -36.15 24.06 -17.13
CA TRP A 81 -34.97 23.35 -17.62
C TRP A 81 -34.04 24.31 -18.33
N ILE A 82 -32.77 24.29 -17.96
CA ILE A 82 -31.71 25.11 -18.55
C ILE A 82 -30.84 24.20 -19.43
N ASN A 83 -30.89 24.40 -20.75
CA ASN A 83 -30.19 23.56 -21.73
C ASN A 83 -28.93 24.23 -22.31
N ASP A 84 -28.57 25.42 -21.83
CA ASP A 84 -27.49 26.24 -22.38
C ASP A 84 -26.47 26.64 -21.29
N ALA A 85 -25.18 26.57 -21.63
CA ALA A 85 -24.08 26.86 -20.71
C ALA A 85 -24.10 28.31 -20.18
N TRP A 86 -24.39 29.28 -21.05
CA TRP A 86 -24.37 30.69 -20.71
C TRP A 86 -25.56 31.06 -19.83
N ALA A 87 -26.75 30.54 -20.16
CA ALA A 87 -27.93 30.68 -19.31
C ALA A 87 -27.71 30.04 -17.93
N ALA A 88 -27.08 28.87 -17.86
CA ALA A 88 -26.74 28.22 -16.58
C ALA A 88 -25.75 29.06 -15.76
N ASN A 89 -24.73 29.64 -16.40
CA ASN A 89 -23.79 30.54 -15.74
C ASN A 89 -24.47 31.81 -15.19
N GLU A 90 -25.38 32.41 -15.95
CA GLU A 90 -26.10 33.61 -15.50
C GLU A 90 -27.02 33.34 -14.31
N LEU A 91 -27.85 32.29 -14.40
CA LEU A 91 -28.85 31.98 -13.38
C LEU A 91 -28.22 31.31 -12.15
N LEU A 92 -27.39 30.27 -12.34
CA LEU A 92 -26.95 29.43 -11.24
C LEU A 92 -25.59 29.84 -10.65
N VAL A 93 -24.78 30.61 -11.38
CA VAL A 93 -23.48 31.12 -10.90
C VAL A 93 -23.57 32.60 -10.53
N LYS A 94 -23.84 33.50 -11.48
CA LYS A 94 -23.90 34.94 -11.21
C LYS A 94 -25.01 35.30 -10.21
N ARG A 95 -26.15 34.60 -10.28
CA ARG A 95 -27.29 34.77 -9.34
C ARG A 95 -27.37 33.66 -8.28
N ALA A 96 -26.25 33.01 -7.94
CA ALA A 96 -26.21 31.86 -7.02
C ALA A 96 -26.87 32.09 -5.64
N GLY A 97 -26.96 33.34 -5.17
CA GLY A 97 -27.66 33.68 -3.93
C GLY A 97 -29.17 33.50 -4.00
N VAL A 98 -29.79 33.70 -5.17
CA VAL A 98 -31.22 33.51 -5.39
C VAL A 98 -31.53 32.03 -5.55
N TYR A 99 -30.71 31.31 -6.33
CA TYR A 99 -30.92 29.91 -6.72
C TYR A 99 -30.28 28.88 -5.78
N CYS A 100 -29.95 29.22 -4.52
CA CYS A 100 -29.28 28.28 -3.61
C CYS A 100 -30.21 27.36 -2.80
N SER A 101 -31.54 27.49 -2.92
CA SER A 101 -32.48 26.61 -2.21
C SER A 101 -32.79 25.35 -3.02
N ARG A 102 -33.46 24.39 -2.39
CA ARG A 102 -34.02 23.21 -3.04
C ARG A 102 -35.55 23.31 -3.13
N PRO A 103 -36.18 22.77 -4.18
CA PRO A 103 -37.62 22.69 -4.23
C PRO A 103 -38.12 21.61 -3.28
N ARG A 104 -39.43 21.64 -2.98
CA ARG A 104 -40.07 20.59 -2.20
C ARG A 104 -40.16 19.32 -3.04
N MET A 105 -39.43 18.28 -2.65
CA MET A 105 -39.46 16.94 -3.25
C MET A 105 -40.01 15.95 -2.22
N LEU A 106 -41.21 15.45 -2.45
CA LEU A 106 -41.89 14.54 -1.52
C LEU A 106 -41.17 13.17 -1.45
N VAL A 107 -40.87 12.58 -2.60
CA VAL A 107 -40.36 11.21 -2.71
C VAL A 107 -38.88 11.15 -2.32
N PHE A 108 -38.05 11.99 -2.94
CA PHE A 108 -36.60 11.97 -2.70
C PHE A 108 -36.18 12.63 -1.38
N ALA A 109 -36.78 13.80 -1.03
CA ALA A 109 -36.36 14.56 0.14
C ALA A 109 -37.19 14.23 1.39
N GLU A 110 -38.52 14.38 1.37
CA GLU A 110 -39.37 14.21 2.57
C GLU A 110 -39.46 12.76 3.06
N LEU A 111 -39.59 11.78 2.15
CA LEU A 111 -39.60 10.35 2.50
C LEU A 111 -38.19 9.76 2.70
N GLY A 112 -37.15 10.44 2.20
CA GLY A 112 -35.74 10.04 2.34
C GLY A 112 -35.08 10.60 3.60
N ALA A 113 -33.91 11.24 3.43
CA ALA A 113 -33.12 11.78 4.55
C ALA A 113 -33.64 13.12 5.13
N GLY A 114 -34.72 13.68 4.57
CA GLY A 114 -35.32 14.92 5.03
C GLY A 114 -34.39 16.14 4.89
N GLN A 115 -34.52 17.06 5.84
CA GLN A 115 -33.75 18.31 5.91
C GLN A 115 -32.43 18.18 6.71
N TRP A 116 -32.03 16.95 7.05
CA TRP A 116 -30.75 16.64 7.71
C TRP A 116 -29.61 16.44 6.72
N ASN A 117 -29.92 16.23 5.44
CA ASN A 117 -28.95 16.00 4.39
C ASN A 117 -28.71 17.27 3.56
N MET A 118 -27.45 17.70 3.49
CA MET A 118 -26.98 18.85 2.69
C MET A 118 -27.54 18.90 1.27
N LEU A 119 -27.72 17.75 0.60
CA LEU A 119 -28.26 17.65 -0.76
C LEU A 119 -29.65 18.30 -0.89
N ASN A 120 -30.48 18.19 0.17
CA ASN A 120 -31.90 18.53 0.17
C ASN A 120 -32.28 19.74 1.05
N MET A 121 -31.32 20.31 1.79
CA MET A 121 -31.60 21.43 2.72
C MET A 121 -32.19 22.66 2.02
N TYR A 122 -33.24 23.23 2.59
CA TYR A 122 -33.75 24.55 2.22
C TYR A 122 -32.83 25.67 2.68
N THR A 123 -32.88 26.83 2.02
CA THR A 123 -32.08 28.02 2.35
C THR A 123 -32.92 29.31 2.32
N ILE A 124 -34.22 29.19 2.59
CA ILE A 124 -35.19 30.28 2.48
C ILE A 124 -35.10 31.21 3.70
N THR A 125 -35.03 30.66 4.91
CA THR A 125 -34.87 31.45 6.14
C THR A 125 -33.39 31.68 6.48
N LYS A 126 -33.11 32.65 7.34
CA LYS A 126 -31.74 32.93 7.81
C LYS A 126 -31.13 31.72 8.51
N GLN A 127 -31.87 31.12 9.44
CA GLN A 127 -31.43 29.93 10.20
C GLN A 127 -31.11 28.74 9.27
N GLN A 128 -31.96 28.50 8.26
CA GLN A 128 -31.73 27.47 7.25
C GLN A 128 -30.43 27.70 6.45
N ARG A 129 -30.17 28.95 6.05
CA ARG A 129 -28.93 29.33 5.36
C ARG A 129 -27.69 29.09 6.22
N GLU A 130 -27.76 29.48 7.49
CA GLU A 130 -26.67 29.29 8.44
C GLU A 130 -26.40 27.80 8.64
N ARG A 131 -27.45 26.97 8.85
CA ARG A 131 -27.28 25.53 9.01
C ARG A 131 -26.69 24.85 7.78
N PHE A 132 -27.13 25.21 6.57
CA PHE A 132 -26.53 24.72 5.33
C PHE A 132 -25.06 25.14 5.21
N ARG A 133 -24.73 26.38 5.58
CA ARG A 133 -23.35 26.88 5.55
C ARG A 133 -22.47 26.09 6.52
N ASP A 134 -22.98 25.73 7.70
CA ASP A 134 -22.24 24.93 8.69
C ASP A 134 -21.96 23.53 8.16
N HIS A 135 -22.98 22.84 7.62
CA HIS A 135 -22.81 21.54 6.95
C HIS A 135 -21.77 21.64 5.83
N ARG A 136 -21.87 22.67 4.98
CA ARG A 136 -20.95 22.86 3.85
C ARG A 136 -19.52 23.11 4.32
N LYS A 137 -19.35 23.88 5.40
CA LYS A 137 -18.06 24.13 6.03
C LYS A 137 -17.45 22.84 6.58
N LEU A 138 -18.24 22.04 7.31
CA LEU A 138 -17.80 20.75 7.86
C LEU A 138 -17.33 19.81 6.74
N THR A 139 -18.09 19.69 5.64
CA THR A 139 -17.65 18.89 4.49
C THR A 139 -16.37 19.42 3.85
N HIS A 140 -16.20 20.74 3.72
CA HIS A 140 -14.95 21.32 3.21
C HIS A 140 -13.74 21.08 4.14
N LEU A 141 -13.96 20.89 5.44
CA LEU A 141 -12.87 20.48 6.35
C LEU A 141 -12.42 19.03 6.12
N GLY A 142 -13.23 18.21 5.44
CA GLY A 142 -12.84 16.87 5.00
C GLY A 142 -12.29 16.84 3.57
N VAL A 143 -12.98 17.45 2.61
CA VAL A 143 -12.67 17.31 1.16
C VAL A 143 -12.37 18.64 0.45
N GLY A 144 -12.03 19.68 1.21
CA GLY A 144 -11.53 20.94 0.65
C GLY A 144 -10.14 20.80 0.02
N VAL A 145 -9.77 21.75 -0.85
CA VAL A 145 -8.50 21.74 -1.62
C VAL A 145 -7.28 21.41 -0.76
N GLN A 146 -7.16 22.03 0.42
CA GLN A 146 -6.02 21.83 1.32
C GLN A 146 -5.93 20.40 1.88
N GLN A 147 -7.07 19.76 2.13
CA GLN A 147 -7.09 18.36 2.60
C GLN A 147 -6.82 17.39 1.47
N VAL A 148 -7.40 17.65 0.29
CA VAL A 148 -7.20 16.81 -0.91
C VAL A 148 -5.71 16.74 -1.32
N GLN A 149 -4.94 17.82 -1.10
CA GLN A 149 -3.49 17.79 -1.30
C GLN A 149 -2.78 16.77 -0.40
N ARG A 150 -3.27 16.55 0.83
CA ARG A 150 -2.72 15.55 1.76
C ARG A 150 -3.12 14.12 1.37
N TYR A 151 -4.19 13.96 0.60
CA TYR A 151 -4.66 12.66 0.11
C TYR A 151 -4.01 12.23 -1.21
N ARG A 152 -3.03 12.98 -1.73
CA ARG A 152 -2.36 12.64 -3.00
C ARG A 152 -1.70 11.26 -2.97
N CYS A 153 -0.87 10.99 -1.98
CA CYS A 153 -0.22 9.69 -1.82
C CYS A 153 -1.25 8.57 -1.71
N LEU A 154 -2.31 8.79 -0.92
CA LEU A 154 -3.40 7.83 -0.77
C LEU A 154 -4.10 7.49 -2.10
N GLN A 155 -4.46 8.50 -2.89
CA GLN A 155 -5.09 8.29 -4.21
C GLN A 155 -4.13 7.65 -5.20
N ASP A 156 -2.82 7.94 -5.07
CA ASP A 156 -1.76 7.33 -5.86
C ASP A 156 -1.67 5.84 -5.57
N ASP A 157 -1.50 5.46 -4.30
CA ASP A 157 -1.44 4.08 -3.83
C ASP A 157 -2.66 3.27 -4.29
N GLU A 158 -3.87 3.79 -4.08
CA GLU A 158 -5.10 3.09 -4.48
C GLU A 158 -5.21 2.90 -5.99
N SER A 159 -4.71 3.86 -6.78
CA SER A 159 -4.75 3.76 -8.25
C SER A 159 -3.67 2.82 -8.80
N ILE A 160 -2.54 2.66 -8.10
CA ILE A 160 -1.56 1.61 -8.40
C ILE A 160 -2.20 0.24 -8.21
N VAL A 161 -2.85 0.01 -7.06
CA VAL A 161 -3.55 -1.27 -6.80
C VAL A 161 -4.61 -1.55 -7.87
N THR A 162 -5.39 -0.55 -8.28
CA THR A 162 -6.35 -0.72 -9.40
C THR A 162 -5.69 -1.10 -10.70
N THR A 163 -4.52 -0.55 -11.01
CA THR A 163 -3.80 -0.88 -12.23
C THR A 163 -3.22 -2.30 -12.15
N TYR A 164 -2.77 -2.73 -10.98
CA TYR A 164 -2.34 -4.10 -10.70
C TYR A 164 -3.51 -5.10 -10.82
N ASP A 165 -4.66 -4.79 -10.24
CA ASP A 165 -5.87 -5.63 -10.32
C ASP A 165 -6.33 -5.82 -11.77
N LEU A 166 -6.18 -4.79 -12.61
CA LEU A 166 -6.45 -4.88 -14.05
C LEU A 166 -5.42 -5.71 -14.82
N LEU A 167 -4.18 -5.86 -14.32
CA LEU A 167 -3.20 -6.78 -14.90
C LEU A 167 -3.53 -8.24 -14.60
N THR A 168 -4.13 -8.51 -13.44
CA THR A 168 -4.40 -9.88 -12.96
C THR A 168 -5.78 -10.40 -13.34
N SER A 169 -6.80 -9.54 -13.30
CA SER A 169 -8.21 -9.88 -13.57
C SER A 169 -8.91 -8.76 -14.36
N PRO A 170 -8.48 -8.47 -15.60
CA PRO A 170 -9.00 -7.37 -16.42
C PRO A 170 -10.51 -7.46 -16.70
N GLU A 171 -11.09 -8.68 -16.68
CA GLU A 171 -12.51 -8.92 -16.87
C GLU A 171 -13.40 -8.25 -15.80
N ASN A 172 -12.84 -7.99 -14.61
CA ASN A 172 -13.55 -7.41 -13.48
C ASN A 172 -13.30 -5.89 -13.32
N PHE A 173 -12.91 -5.20 -14.40
CA PHE A 173 -12.51 -3.78 -14.34
C PHE A 173 -13.55 -2.85 -13.68
N VAL A 174 -14.85 -3.11 -13.87
CA VAL A 174 -15.93 -2.34 -13.23
C VAL A 174 -15.84 -2.46 -11.71
N ALA A 175 -15.71 -3.69 -11.20
CA ALA A 175 -15.59 -3.96 -9.77
C ALA A 175 -14.29 -3.37 -9.20
N HIS A 176 -13.20 -3.38 -9.96
CA HIS A 176 -11.93 -2.76 -9.56
C HIS A 176 -12.05 -1.23 -9.41
N PHE A 177 -12.81 -0.57 -10.28
CA PHE A 177 -13.09 0.87 -10.17
C PHE A 177 -14.06 1.21 -9.04
N GLU A 178 -15.05 0.35 -8.79
CA GLU A 178 -15.94 0.45 -7.64
C GLU A 178 -15.17 0.30 -6.32
N ARG A 179 -14.25 -0.68 -6.25
CA ARG A 179 -13.32 -0.87 -5.13
C ARG A 179 -12.42 0.33 -4.93
N TYR A 180 -11.78 0.83 -5.99
CA TYR A 180 -10.94 2.05 -5.95
C TYR A 180 -11.68 3.23 -5.32
N ALA A 181 -12.83 3.58 -5.92
CA ALA A 181 -13.55 4.78 -5.53
C ALA A 181 -14.06 4.66 -4.08
N THR A 182 -14.61 3.50 -3.72
CA THR A 182 -15.12 3.24 -2.36
C THR A 182 -14.00 3.21 -1.33
N SER A 183 -12.85 2.60 -1.65
CA SER A 183 -11.68 2.55 -0.77
C SER A 183 -11.15 3.95 -0.45
N VAL A 184 -10.98 4.82 -1.46
CA VAL A 184 -10.50 6.20 -1.26
C VAL A 184 -11.40 6.98 -0.29
N VAL A 185 -12.72 6.98 -0.50
CA VAL A 185 -13.63 7.70 0.41
C VAL A 185 -13.83 7.00 1.75
N SER A 186 -13.67 5.67 1.81
CA SER A 186 -13.74 4.92 3.07
C SER A 186 -12.52 5.19 3.95
N ILE A 187 -11.33 5.35 3.37
CA ILE A 187 -10.11 5.70 4.11
C ILE A 187 -10.23 7.14 4.62
N ILE A 188 -10.62 8.10 3.76
CA ILE A 188 -10.83 9.49 4.17
C ILE A 188 -11.95 9.61 5.21
N GLY A 189 -13.05 8.89 4.99
CA GLY A 189 -14.25 8.94 5.82
C GLY A 189 -14.09 8.31 7.19
N PHE A 190 -13.51 7.11 7.23
CA PHE A 190 -13.60 6.20 8.37
C PHE A 190 -12.26 5.55 8.75
N GLY A 191 -11.16 5.82 8.03
CA GLY A 191 -9.88 5.16 8.29
C GLY A 191 -9.90 3.66 7.98
N ARG A 192 -10.74 3.24 7.02
CA ARG A 192 -10.88 1.84 6.59
C ARG A 192 -10.56 1.71 5.12
N ARG A 193 -9.49 0.99 4.78
CA ARG A 193 -9.16 0.56 3.41
C ARG A 193 -10.06 -0.60 2.99
N ILE A 194 -10.49 -0.60 1.74
CA ILE A 194 -11.23 -1.72 1.15
C ILE A 194 -10.27 -2.49 0.23
N ALA A 195 -9.96 -3.72 0.61
CA ALA A 195 -9.00 -4.57 -0.10
C ALA A 195 -9.64 -5.52 -1.12
N ASP A 196 -10.91 -5.90 -0.92
CA ASP A 196 -11.62 -6.88 -1.75
C ASP A 196 -12.77 -6.22 -2.51
N ILE A 197 -12.97 -6.61 -3.78
CA ILE A 197 -14.09 -6.18 -4.63
C ILE A 197 -15.46 -6.63 -4.08
N ASN A 198 -15.48 -7.66 -3.24
CA ASN A 198 -16.69 -8.21 -2.63
C ASN A 198 -16.97 -7.64 -1.23
N ASP A 199 -16.27 -6.60 -0.79
CA ASP A 199 -16.54 -5.99 0.52
C ASP A 199 -18.03 -5.53 0.56
N PRO A 200 -18.81 -5.98 1.56
CA PRO A 200 -20.23 -5.63 1.66
C PRO A 200 -20.50 -4.12 1.63
N LEU A 201 -19.53 -3.30 2.06
CA LEU A 201 -19.61 -1.85 2.03
C LEU A 201 -19.76 -1.31 0.59
N ILE A 202 -19.14 -1.93 -0.41
CA ILE A 202 -19.28 -1.55 -1.82
C ILE A 202 -20.72 -1.78 -2.27
N THR A 203 -21.21 -3.01 -2.12
CA THR A 203 -22.56 -3.42 -2.56
C THR A 203 -23.64 -2.57 -1.90
N GLU A 204 -23.57 -2.39 -0.57
CA GLU A 204 -24.56 -1.61 0.16
C GLU A 204 -24.58 -0.13 -0.27
N VAL A 205 -23.42 0.48 -0.53
CA VAL A 205 -23.32 1.89 -0.92
C VAL A 205 -23.80 2.10 -2.36
N ILE A 206 -23.37 1.26 -3.30
CA ILE A 206 -23.73 1.39 -4.72
C ILE A 206 -25.23 1.17 -4.91
N ASP A 207 -25.81 0.15 -4.27
CA ASP A 207 -27.26 -0.12 -4.34
C ASP A 207 -28.09 1.04 -3.79
N VAL A 208 -27.63 1.70 -2.73
CA VAL A 208 -28.31 2.89 -2.19
C VAL A 208 -28.20 4.07 -3.16
N MET A 209 -27.04 4.26 -3.80
CA MET A 209 -26.84 5.36 -4.75
C MET A 209 -27.65 5.20 -6.04
N HIS A 210 -27.70 4.01 -6.64
CA HIS A 210 -28.46 3.79 -7.88
C HIS A 210 -29.97 3.97 -7.65
N ARG A 211 -30.49 3.49 -6.52
CA ARG A 211 -31.89 3.73 -6.13
C ARG A 211 -32.17 5.21 -5.91
N ALA A 212 -31.29 5.91 -5.19
CA ALA A 212 -31.43 7.35 -4.96
C ALA A 212 -31.42 8.15 -6.28
N ALA A 213 -30.52 7.83 -7.20
CA ALA A 213 -30.42 8.47 -8.50
C ALA A 213 -31.66 8.25 -9.38
N GLY A 214 -32.30 7.08 -9.32
CA GLY A 214 -33.57 6.82 -10.02
C GLY A 214 -34.75 7.63 -9.46
N LEU A 215 -34.80 7.83 -8.14
CA LEU A 215 -35.87 8.59 -7.47
C LEU A 215 -35.74 10.11 -7.65
N ALA A 216 -34.54 10.60 -7.98
CA ALA A 216 -34.27 12.02 -8.19
C ALA A 216 -34.77 12.51 -9.57
N VAL A 217 -35.03 11.62 -10.52
CA VAL A 217 -35.50 11.96 -11.86
C VAL A 217 -37.03 11.97 -11.91
N PRO A 218 -37.66 13.07 -12.33
CA PRO A 218 -39.10 13.09 -12.59
C PRO A 218 -39.51 12.00 -13.58
N SER A 219 -40.48 11.16 -13.21
CA SER A 219 -41.01 10.10 -14.06
C SER A 219 -42.53 9.97 -13.87
N LYS A 220 -43.22 9.48 -14.91
CA LYS A 220 -44.65 9.15 -14.86
C LYS A 220 -44.95 7.87 -14.06
N SER A 221 -43.92 7.11 -13.68
CA SER A 221 -44.04 5.87 -12.90
C SER A 221 -44.14 6.13 -11.40
N PHE A 222 -44.81 5.22 -10.68
CA PHE A 222 -44.87 5.25 -9.22
C PHE A 222 -43.51 4.80 -8.63
N PRO A 223 -42.97 5.44 -7.56
CA PRO A 223 -43.56 6.47 -6.70
C PRO A 223 -43.44 7.92 -7.18
N ASN A 224 -42.66 8.23 -8.22
CA ASN A 224 -42.42 9.62 -8.68
C ASN A 224 -43.69 10.34 -9.16
N LEU A 225 -44.74 9.60 -9.55
CA LEU A 225 -46.07 10.14 -9.82
C LEU A 225 -46.66 10.92 -8.62
N MET A 226 -46.24 10.62 -7.38
CA MET A 226 -46.66 11.38 -6.19
C MET A 226 -46.27 12.86 -6.26
N GLU A 227 -45.20 13.22 -6.98
CA GLU A 227 -44.77 14.61 -7.18
C GLU A 227 -45.72 15.41 -8.08
N THR A 228 -46.62 14.75 -8.81
CA THR A 228 -47.67 15.40 -9.62
C THR A 228 -48.83 15.89 -8.76
N PHE A 229 -49.10 15.22 -7.64
CA PHE A 229 -50.19 15.53 -6.72
C PHE A 229 -49.70 15.76 -5.27
N PRO A 230 -48.73 16.65 -4.98
CA PRO A 230 -48.14 16.78 -3.63
C PRO A 230 -49.06 17.46 -2.59
N GLY A 231 -50.38 17.29 -2.74
CA GLY A 231 -51.46 17.97 -2.05
C GLY A 231 -52.13 18.96 -2.99
N MET A 232 -53.25 18.57 -3.62
CA MET A 232 -54.07 19.46 -4.44
C MET A 232 -54.69 20.55 -3.53
N TYR A 233 -54.05 21.71 -3.44
CA TYR A 233 -54.54 22.87 -2.71
C TYR A 233 -55.36 23.74 -3.66
N PHE A 234 -56.69 23.71 -3.56
CA PHE A 234 -57.56 24.65 -4.27
C PHE A 234 -57.61 25.98 -3.50
N PRO A 235 -57.03 27.08 -4.00
CA PRO A 235 -56.96 28.34 -3.26
C PRO A 235 -58.33 29.01 -3.03
N ILE A 236 -59.41 28.50 -3.66
CA ILE A 236 -60.75 29.12 -3.61
C ILE A 236 -61.68 28.44 -2.58
N VAL A 237 -61.35 27.26 -2.04
CA VAL A 237 -62.21 26.54 -1.09
C VAL A 237 -61.45 26.26 0.21
N GLY A 238 -61.31 27.31 1.04
CA GLY A 238 -60.45 27.34 2.23
C GLY A 238 -60.74 26.33 3.35
N TYR A 239 -61.81 25.53 3.30
CA TYR A 239 -62.17 24.65 4.41
C TYR A 239 -62.71 23.24 4.07
N ALA A 240 -62.98 22.89 2.81
CA ALA A 240 -63.79 21.69 2.51
C ALA A 240 -63.11 20.54 1.75
N LEU A 241 -61.86 20.68 1.27
CA LEU A 241 -61.16 19.59 0.56
C LEU A 241 -59.74 19.34 1.11
N LYS A 242 -59.60 19.20 2.43
CA LYS A 242 -58.39 18.62 3.06
C LYS A 242 -58.16 17.14 2.72
N LEU A 243 -59.07 16.51 1.95
CA LEU A 243 -59.05 15.09 1.65
C LEU A 243 -57.82 14.69 0.83
N THR A 244 -57.41 15.48 -0.17
CA THR A 244 -56.27 15.14 -1.05
C THR A 244 -54.94 15.24 -0.32
N THR A 245 -54.74 16.29 0.49
CA THR A 245 -53.59 16.40 1.39
C THR A 245 -53.61 15.27 2.44
N MET A 246 -54.78 14.92 2.97
CA MET A 246 -54.93 13.74 3.83
C MET A 246 -54.57 12.44 3.12
N VAL A 247 -54.91 12.23 1.84
CA VAL A 247 -54.59 11.00 1.11
C VAL A 247 -53.09 10.91 0.80
N THR A 248 -52.44 11.97 0.32
CA THR A 248 -50.97 11.92 0.12
C THR A 248 -50.19 11.89 1.43
N THR A 249 -50.64 12.61 2.47
CA THR A 249 -50.04 12.52 3.80
C THR A 249 -50.36 11.19 4.49
N ALA A 250 -51.50 10.55 4.22
CA ALA A 250 -51.85 9.21 4.71
C ALA A 250 -51.08 8.13 3.95
N LEU A 251 -50.87 8.26 2.63
CA LEU A 251 -49.99 7.39 1.85
C LEU A 251 -48.53 7.53 2.31
N ALA A 252 -48.07 8.75 2.63
CA ALA A 252 -46.75 9.01 3.23
C ALA A 252 -46.64 8.54 4.70
N LYS A 253 -47.75 8.54 5.47
CA LYS A 253 -47.82 8.04 6.86
C LYS A 253 -48.34 6.60 7.01
N PHE A 254 -48.63 5.93 5.88
CA PHE A 254 -49.12 4.55 5.85
C PHE A 254 -48.11 3.61 6.53
N PRO A 255 -48.53 2.63 7.34
CA PRO A 255 -47.61 1.74 8.04
C PRO A 255 -46.67 1.01 7.07
N ASN A 256 -45.37 1.02 7.37
CA ASN A 256 -44.33 0.49 6.47
C ASN A 256 -44.50 -1.00 6.11
N TRP A 257 -45.23 -1.78 6.92
CA TRP A 257 -45.51 -3.21 6.68
C TRP A 257 -46.63 -3.47 5.67
N MET A 258 -47.46 -2.47 5.34
CA MET A 258 -48.56 -2.57 4.36
C MET A 258 -48.29 -1.78 3.07
N ALA A 259 -47.15 -1.10 2.97
CA ALA A 259 -46.83 -0.20 1.86
C ALA A 259 -45.59 -0.71 1.10
N PRO A 260 -45.75 -1.69 0.18
CA PRO A 260 -44.63 -2.25 -0.60
C PRO A 260 -43.81 -1.18 -1.30
N TRP A 261 -44.46 -0.09 -1.70
CA TRP A 261 -43.83 1.02 -2.40
C TRP A 261 -42.96 1.95 -1.52
N LYS A 262 -42.99 1.79 -0.20
CA LYS A 262 -42.05 2.43 0.72
C LYS A 262 -40.82 1.60 1.01
N HIS A 263 -40.84 0.30 0.68
CA HIS A 263 -39.65 -0.53 0.82
C HIS A 263 -38.57 -0.04 -0.16
N GLY A 264 -37.42 0.35 0.38
CA GLY A 264 -36.32 0.96 -0.38
C GLY A 264 -36.33 2.50 -0.43
N LEU A 265 -37.39 3.18 0.00
CA LEU A 265 -37.43 4.64 0.14
C LEU A 265 -36.84 5.05 1.50
N GLY A 266 -35.50 5.11 1.60
CA GLY A 266 -34.73 5.85 2.62
C GLY A 266 -34.83 5.44 4.10
N GLN A 267 -35.98 4.94 4.58
CA GLN A 267 -36.15 4.45 5.95
C GLN A 267 -35.61 3.03 6.14
N ALA A 268 -35.36 2.26 5.09
CA ALA A 268 -34.73 0.95 5.21
C ALA A 268 -33.23 1.02 5.62
N ALA A 269 -32.61 2.21 5.58
CA ALA A 269 -31.25 2.45 6.10
C ALA A 269 -31.20 2.57 7.64
N THR A 270 -32.35 2.50 8.33
CA THR A 270 -32.36 2.05 9.73
C THR A 270 -32.27 0.53 9.71
N SER A 271 -31.06 -0.01 9.58
CA SER A 271 -30.81 -1.40 9.91
C SER A 271 -31.31 -1.67 11.32
N LYS A 272 -31.83 -2.88 11.56
CA LYS A 272 -32.49 -3.35 12.79
C LYS A 272 -31.67 -3.16 14.09
N HIS A 273 -30.46 -2.60 14.07
CA HIS A 273 -29.46 -2.76 15.15
C HIS A 273 -28.81 -1.46 15.69
N SER A 274 -29.19 -0.25 15.27
CA SER A 274 -28.57 0.97 15.82
C SER A 274 -29.50 2.19 15.85
N LYS A 275 -29.60 2.85 17.01
CA LYS A 275 -30.19 4.19 17.17
C LYS A 275 -29.33 5.23 16.41
N GLY A 276 -29.48 5.32 15.09
CA GLY A 276 -28.74 6.27 14.23
C GLY A 276 -28.62 5.89 12.74
N GLY A 277 -28.94 4.65 12.37
CA GLY A 277 -28.80 4.15 10.99
C GLY A 277 -27.38 3.70 10.62
N PHE A 278 -27.24 3.04 9.46
CA PHE A 278 -25.98 2.43 8.99
C PHE A 278 -24.79 3.41 8.99
N PHE A 279 -24.94 4.58 8.36
CA PHE A 279 -23.86 5.57 8.24
C PHE A 279 -23.46 6.20 9.58
N TYR A 280 -24.37 6.29 10.56
CA TYR A 280 -24.01 6.74 11.90
C TYR A 280 -23.17 5.69 12.63
N ALA A 281 -23.53 4.41 12.49
CA ALA A 281 -22.74 3.32 13.07
C ALA A 281 -21.34 3.28 12.44
N LEU A 282 -21.24 3.43 11.12
CA LEU A 282 -19.96 3.50 10.40
C LEU A 282 -19.13 4.72 10.82
N ALA A 283 -19.75 5.89 10.98
CA ALA A 283 -19.07 7.07 11.48
C ALA A 283 -18.57 6.89 12.92
N LYS A 284 -19.37 6.23 13.77
CA LYS A 284 -18.99 5.93 15.16
C LYS A 284 -17.80 4.96 15.20
N GLU A 285 -17.81 3.91 14.38
CA GLU A 285 -16.67 2.99 14.23
C GLU A 285 -15.41 3.75 13.78
N GLY A 286 -15.53 4.63 12.77
CA GLY A 286 -14.42 5.48 12.34
C GLY A 286 -13.89 6.40 13.45
N ASN A 287 -14.76 6.89 14.33
CA ASN A 287 -14.36 7.70 15.48
C ASN A 287 -13.53 6.93 16.52
N GLU A 288 -13.80 5.63 16.68
CA GLU A 288 -13.13 4.76 17.66
C GLU A 288 -11.78 4.22 17.18
N ARG A 289 -11.45 4.34 15.89
CA ARG A 289 -10.17 3.90 15.32
C ARG A 289 -8.99 4.76 15.76
N ASN A 290 -7.75 4.31 15.54
CA ASN A 290 -6.55 5.06 15.92
C ASN A 290 -6.15 6.11 14.88
N GLU A 291 -6.42 5.86 13.60
CA GLU A 291 -6.03 6.72 12.47
C GLU A 291 -6.89 7.99 12.41
N ASP A 292 -6.31 9.11 12.00
CA ASP A 292 -7.07 10.33 11.74
C ASP A 292 -7.99 10.16 10.52
N ASN A 293 -9.25 10.54 10.66
CA ASN A 293 -10.26 10.44 9.62
C ASN A 293 -11.36 11.50 9.77
N TYR A 294 -12.18 11.67 8.73
CA TYR A 294 -13.25 12.66 8.70
C TYR A 294 -14.31 12.43 9.77
N SER A 295 -14.62 11.19 10.12
CA SER A 295 -15.61 10.89 11.17
C SER A 295 -15.14 11.41 12.54
N LYS A 296 -13.87 11.20 12.92
CA LYS A 296 -13.30 11.81 14.13
C LYS A 296 -13.42 13.32 14.16
N LEU A 297 -13.14 13.97 13.03
CA LEU A 297 -13.30 15.42 12.89
C LEU A 297 -14.75 15.83 13.12
N LEU A 298 -15.72 15.10 12.55
CA LEU A 298 -17.13 15.37 12.74
C LEU A 298 -17.56 15.24 14.21
N PHE A 299 -17.16 14.16 14.89
CA PHE A 299 -17.47 13.97 16.32
C PHE A 299 -16.79 15.02 17.21
N LYS A 300 -15.58 15.45 16.86
CA LYS A 300 -14.86 16.53 17.57
C LYS A 300 -15.56 17.89 17.42
N GLU A 301 -16.03 18.22 16.22
CA GLU A 301 -16.73 19.50 15.98
C GLU A 301 -18.22 19.44 16.35
N ALA A 302 -18.79 18.25 16.59
CA ALA A 302 -20.21 18.07 16.87
C ALA A 302 -20.76 18.93 18.03
N PRO A 303 -20.08 19.06 19.19
CA PRO A 303 -20.59 19.90 20.28
C PRO A 303 -20.60 21.40 19.95
N LYS A 304 -19.66 21.84 19.11
CA LYS A 304 -19.50 23.26 18.74
C LYS A 304 -20.61 23.73 17.79
N TYR A 305 -21.06 22.86 16.90
CA TYR A 305 -22.14 23.16 15.96
C TYR A 305 -23.50 22.60 16.40
N ASP A 306 -23.60 21.99 17.58
CA ASP A 306 -24.81 21.32 18.08
C ASP A 306 -25.39 20.34 17.03
N LEU A 307 -24.56 19.39 16.57
CA LEU A 307 -24.94 18.46 15.50
C LEU A 307 -25.83 17.34 16.03
N HIS A 308 -27.01 17.17 15.41
CA HIS A 308 -27.89 16.05 15.69
C HIS A 308 -27.29 14.74 15.13
N PRO A 309 -27.51 13.56 15.76
CA PRO A 309 -27.00 12.28 15.25
C PRO A 309 -27.36 11.98 13.78
N LEU A 310 -28.54 12.41 13.33
CA LEU A 310 -28.96 12.28 11.92
C LEU A 310 -28.16 13.18 10.97
N GLU A 311 -27.62 14.30 11.43
CA GLU A 311 -26.74 15.17 10.65
C GLU A 311 -25.34 14.57 10.55
N LEU A 312 -24.83 14.00 11.65
CA LEU A 312 -23.58 13.23 11.62
C LEU A 312 -23.69 12.05 10.63
N SER A 313 -24.78 11.30 10.71
CA SER A 313 -25.11 10.22 9.79
C SER A 313 -25.15 10.71 8.33
N SER A 314 -25.81 11.85 8.08
CA SER A 314 -25.94 12.41 6.73
C SER A 314 -24.62 12.97 6.18
N LEU A 315 -23.79 13.60 7.01
CA LEU A 315 -22.48 14.11 6.61
C LEU A 315 -21.52 12.98 6.25
N ALA A 316 -21.56 11.86 6.98
CA ALA A 316 -20.82 10.65 6.65
C ALA A 316 -21.36 9.99 5.36
N ALA A 317 -22.68 9.85 5.23
CA ALA A 317 -23.33 9.29 4.05
C ALA A 317 -23.02 10.08 2.77
N ASN A 318 -22.98 11.41 2.87
CA ASN A 318 -22.68 12.28 1.75
C ASN A 318 -21.26 12.11 1.21
N LEU A 319 -20.27 11.81 2.08
CA LEU A 319 -18.90 11.55 1.65
C LEU A 319 -18.80 10.20 0.93
N LEU A 320 -19.27 9.14 1.57
CA LEU A 320 -19.16 7.77 1.07
C LEU A 320 -20.00 7.56 -0.20
N GLY A 321 -21.30 7.92 -0.14
CA GLY A 321 -22.23 7.72 -1.24
C GLY A 321 -21.87 8.53 -2.48
N ALA A 322 -21.54 9.82 -2.31
CA ALA A 322 -21.24 10.65 -3.47
C ALA A 322 -19.92 10.26 -4.15
N GLY A 323 -18.87 9.94 -3.38
CA GLY A 323 -17.54 9.69 -3.96
C GLY A 323 -17.34 8.28 -4.53
N ALA A 324 -18.05 7.27 -4.02
CA ALA A 324 -17.93 5.89 -4.49
C ALA A 324 -18.49 5.72 -5.91
N ASP A 325 -19.80 5.95 -6.12
CA ASP A 325 -20.45 5.68 -7.40
C ASP A 325 -20.01 6.66 -8.50
N THR A 326 -19.87 7.95 -8.19
CA THR A 326 -19.57 8.96 -9.23
C THR A 326 -18.15 8.85 -9.78
N SER A 327 -17.16 8.58 -8.93
CA SER A 327 -15.77 8.42 -9.37
C SER A 327 -15.60 7.12 -10.16
N ALA A 328 -16.18 6.01 -9.68
CA ALA A 328 -16.17 4.75 -10.41
C ALA A 328 -16.83 4.88 -11.80
N SER A 329 -18.02 5.49 -11.86
CA SER A 329 -18.74 5.73 -13.13
C SER A 329 -17.97 6.60 -14.11
N THR A 330 -17.18 7.56 -13.61
CA THR A 330 -16.29 8.39 -14.44
C THR A 330 -15.14 7.57 -15.03
N LEU A 331 -14.53 6.67 -14.25
CA LEU A 331 -13.45 5.79 -14.74
C LEU A 331 -13.98 4.76 -15.75
N ILE A 332 -15.17 4.18 -15.53
CA ILE A 332 -15.82 3.28 -16.49
C ILE A 332 -16.11 4.00 -17.81
N THR A 333 -16.59 5.25 -17.73
CA THR A 333 -16.79 6.13 -18.89
C THR A 333 -15.47 6.42 -19.61
N ALA A 334 -14.38 6.64 -18.88
CA ALA A 334 -13.07 6.85 -19.46
C ALA A 334 -12.61 5.62 -20.28
N VAL A 335 -12.79 4.41 -19.74
CA VAL A 335 -12.49 3.16 -20.46
C VAL A 335 -13.35 3.00 -21.71
N LEU A 336 -14.65 3.34 -21.64
CA LEU A 336 -15.53 3.34 -22.81
C LEU A 336 -15.02 4.30 -23.89
N ALA A 337 -14.61 5.51 -23.51
CA ALA A 337 -14.04 6.50 -24.44
C ALA A 337 -12.75 5.99 -25.09
N MET A 338 -11.81 5.48 -24.29
CA MET A 338 -10.52 4.94 -24.77
C MET A 338 -10.72 3.81 -25.78
N ARG A 339 -11.73 2.97 -25.54
CA ARG A 339 -12.09 1.85 -26.41
C ARG A 339 -12.82 2.29 -27.67
N ALA A 340 -13.72 3.28 -27.57
CA ALA A 340 -14.51 3.76 -28.71
C ALA A 340 -13.73 4.70 -29.64
N PHE A 341 -12.75 5.43 -29.11
CA PHE A 341 -11.95 6.44 -29.83
C PHE A 341 -10.44 6.20 -29.60
N PRO A 342 -9.88 5.08 -30.09
CA PRO A 342 -8.47 4.75 -29.88
C PRO A 342 -7.52 5.78 -30.50
N GLU A 343 -7.96 6.57 -31.48
CA GLU A 343 -7.17 7.67 -32.06
C GLU A 343 -6.81 8.75 -31.03
N ALA A 344 -7.64 8.94 -30.00
CA ALA A 344 -7.37 9.91 -28.94
C ALA A 344 -6.26 9.46 -27.98
N LEU A 345 -5.91 8.16 -27.98
CA LEU A 345 -4.85 7.58 -27.14
C LEU A 345 -3.45 7.80 -27.72
N ILE A 346 -3.31 7.91 -29.04
CA ILE A 346 -2.01 8.03 -29.70
C ILE A 346 -1.21 9.24 -29.19
N PRO A 347 -1.75 10.47 -29.17
CA PRO A 347 -1.01 11.64 -28.69
C PRO A 347 -0.78 11.59 -27.16
N ALA A 348 -1.68 10.94 -26.42
CA ALA A 348 -1.52 10.73 -24.98
C ALA A 348 -0.35 9.78 -24.69
N TRP A 349 -0.21 8.70 -25.46
CA TRP A 349 0.91 7.76 -25.36
C TRP A 349 2.23 8.44 -25.67
N GLU A 350 2.31 9.20 -26.76
CA GLU A 350 3.53 9.95 -27.11
C GLU A 350 3.93 10.95 -26.02
N GLU A 351 2.96 11.68 -25.45
CA GLU A 351 3.23 12.63 -24.37
C GLU A 351 3.67 11.93 -23.07
N LEU A 352 3.01 10.84 -22.68
CA LEU A 352 3.35 10.08 -21.49
C LEU A 352 4.72 9.39 -21.61
N ASP A 353 5.05 8.86 -22.79
CA ASP A 353 6.36 8.25 -23.03
C ASP A 353 7.48 9.31 -22.96
N ARG A 354 7.20 10.54 -23.42
CA ARG A 354 8.15 11.67 -23.33
C ARG A 354 8.32 12.21 -21.90
N VAL A 355 7.23 12.34 -21.14
CA VAL A 355 7.24 12.99 -19.81
C VAL A 355 7.59 12.01 -18.69
N VAL A 356 7.08 10.78 -18.77
CA VAL A 356 7.16 9.77 -17.70
C VAL A 356 8.15 8.65 -18.08
N GLY A 357 8.09 8.17 -19.32
CA GLY A 357 8.86 7.00 -19.79
C GLY A 357 8.28 5.66 -19.31
N ALA A 358 8.92 4.55 -19.67
CA ALA A 358 8.44 3.19 -19.34
C ALA A 358 8.90 2.67 -17.96
N ALA A 359 9.94 3.28 -17.37
CA ALA A 359 10.60 2.77 -16.16
C ALA A 359 9.86 3.09 -14.83
N ARG A 360 8.88 4.00 -14.84
CA ARG A 360 8.11 4.40 -13.64
C ARG A 360 6.65 4.70 -14.00
N SER A 361 5.71 4.47 -13.09
CA SER A 361 4.32 4.89 -13.31
C SER A 361 4.14 6.41 -13.14
N PRO A 362 3.14 7.03 -13.80
CA PRO A 362 2.82 8.46 -13.63
C PRO A 362 2.42 8.76 -12.18
N GLY A 363 3.03 9.76 -11.57
CA GLY A 363 2.75 10.17 -10.19
C GLY A 363 2.01 11.50 -10.12
N SER A 364 1.63 11.91 -8.90
CA SER A 364 0.88 13.16 -8.67
C SER A 364 1.63 14.47 -9.03
N GLY A 365 2.93 14.39 -9.33
CA GLY A 365 3.75 15.51 -9.80
C GLY A 365 3.79 15.68 -11.33
N ASP A 366 3.32 14.70 -12.09
CA ASP A 366 3.30 14.75 -13.55
C ASP A 366 2.02 15.47 -14.04
N ASP A 367 2.17 16.60 -14.74
CA ASP A 367 1.05 17.35 -15.36
C ASP A 367 1.15 17.50 -16.90
N PRO A 368 1.22 16.40 -17.67
CA PRO A 368 1.19 16.43 -19.13
C PRO A 368 -0.03 17.21 -19.71
N PRO A 369 0.19 18.26 -20.52
CA PRO A 369 -0.89 19.11 -21.05
C PRO A 369 -1.99 18.39 -21.84
N TYR A 370 -1.63 17.43 -22.71
CA TYR A 370 -2.60 16.64 -23.47
C TYR A 370 -3.38 15.70 -22.55
N MET A 371 -2.74 15.07 -21.55
CA MET A 371 -3.47 14.26 -20.57
C MET A 371 -4.45 15.08 -19.73
N ARG A 372 -4.09 16.31 -19.36
CA ARG A 372 -5.02 17.22 -18.69
C ARG A 372 -6.22 17.52 -19.59
N ALA A 373 -5.99 17.78 -20.87
CA ALA A 373 -7.06 17.95 -21.85
C ALA A 373 -7.91 16.69 -22.04
N PHE A 374 -7.28 15.51 -22.04
CA PHE A 374 -7.94 14.21 -22.14
C PHE A 374 -8.91 13.99 -20.96
N VAL A 375 -8.46 14.25 -19.73
CA VAL A 375 -9.30 14.10 -18.53
C VAL A 375 -10.43 15.13 -18.48
N LYS A 376 -10.19 16.36 -18.94
CA LYS A 376 -11.26 17.35 -19.13
C LYS A 376 -12.33 16.85 -20.11
N GLU A 377 -11.91 16.19 -21.20
CA GLU A 377 -12.84 15.59 -22.16
C GLU A 377 -13.60 14.41 -21.57
N VAL A 378 -12.97 13.56 -20.73
CA VAL A 378 -13.68 12.51 -19.96
C VAL A 378 -14.81 13.11 -19.12
N LEU A 379 -14.54 14.22 -18.42
CA LEU A 379 -15.52 14.88 -17.56
C LEU A 379 -16.66 15.54 -18.37
N ARG A 380 -16.40 15.98 -19.59
CA ARG A 380 -17.42 16.59 -20.47
C ARG A 380 -18.23 15.55 -21.24
N TRP A 381 -17.55 14.65 -21.96
CA TRP A 381 -18.13 13.80 -23.00
C TRP A 381 -19.37 13.03 -22.53
N ARG A 382 -19.29 12.41 -21.35
CA ARG A 382 -20.40 11.72 -20.70
C ARG A 382 -20.39 11.99 -19.19
N SER A 383 -20.73 13.23 -18.83
CA SER A 383 -20.86 13.65 -17.42
C SER A 383 -21.73 12.70 -16.60
N VAL A 384 -21.23 12.19 -15.47
CA VAL A 384 -22.00 11.27 -14.61
C VAL A 384 -23.29 11.91 -14.10
N ALA A 385 -23.23 13.14 -13.58
CA ALA A 385 -24.40 13.88 -13.13
C ALA A 385 -25.09 14.57 -14.32
N ILE A 386 -25.83 13.80 -15.12
CA ILE A 386 -26.27 14.20 -16.46
C ILE A 386 -27.36 15.30 -16.47
N VAL A 387 -28.03 15.49 -15.34
CA VAL A 387 -28.95 16.60 -15.08
C VAL A 387 -28.36 17.63 -14.10
N GLY A 388 -27.05 17.67 -13.89
CA GLY A 388 -26.42 18.68 -13.04
C GLY A 388 -26.76 18.59 -11.55
N GLY A 389 -27.16 17.40 -11.09
CA GLY A 389 -27.51 17.11 -9.70
C GLY A 389 -28.95 17.48 -9.34
N MET A 390 -29.19 17.77 -8.05
CA MET A 390 -30.53 18.07 -7.55
C MET A 390 -31.04 19.42 -8.08
N PRO A 391 -32.35 19.54 -8.37
CA PRO A 391 -32.92 20.79 -8.85
C PRO A 391 -32.74 21.92 -7.83
N HIS A 392 -32.56 23.13 -8.33
CA HIS A 392 -32.49 24.37 -7.58
C HIS A 392 -33.89 24.95 -7.41
N ALA A 393 -34.06 25.81 -6.40
CA ALA A 393 -35.25 26.62 -6.24
C ALA A 393 -34.87 28.07 -5.93
N PRO A 394 -35.45 29.05 -6.64
CA PRO A 394 -35.21 30.45 -6.38
C PRO A 394 -35.90 30.88 -5.07
N THR A 395 -35.20 31.63 -4.24
CA THR A 395 -35.70 32.11 -2.92
C THR A 395 -36.66 33.30 -3.03
N GLN A 396 -36.71 33.93 -4.20
CA GLN A 396 -37.59 35.05 -4.57
C GLN A 396 -37.98 34.92 -6.05
N ASP A 397 -38.99 35.68 -6.48
CA ASP A 397 -39.28 35.82 -7.91
C ASP A 397 -38.09 36.51 -8.58
N ASP A 398 -37.72 36.05 -9.77
CA ASP A 398 -36.65 36.62 -10.58
C ASP A 398 -37.12 36.83 -12.02
N TYR A 399 -36.52 37.81 -12.71
CA TYR A 399 -36.77 38.07 -14.12
C TYR A 399 -35.47 37.87 -14.92
N TRP A 400 -35.54 37.02 -15.94
CA TRP A 400 -34.42 36.71 -16.82
C TRP A 400 -34.87 36.73 -18.28
N ASN A 401 -34.22 37.55 -19.11
CA ASN A 401 -34.58 37.77 -20.52
C ASN A 401 -36.07 38.05 -20.75
N GLY A 402 -36.68 38.86 -19.87
CA GLY A 402 -38.11 39.21 -19.93
C GLY A 402 -39.07 38.14 -19.40
N TYR A 403 -38.57 36.95 -19.05
CA TYR A 403 -39.37 35.88 -18.46
C TYR A 403 -39.35 35.91 -16.93
N LEU A 404 -40.50 35.63 -16.33
CA LEU A 404 -40.66 35.42 -14.90
C LEU A 404 -40.22 34.00 -14.51
N ILE A 405 -39.32 33.91 -13.55
CA ILE A 405 -38.93 32.69 -12.85
C ILE A 405 -39.50 32.77 -11.42
N PRO A 406 -40.62 32.08 -11.13
CA PRO A 406 -41.32 32.22 -9.85
C PRO A 406 -40.53 31.62 -8.68
N LYS A 407 -40.63 32.25 -7.51
CA LYS A 407 -40.12 31.75 -6.23
C LYS A 407 -40.54 30.29 -6.00
N GLY A 408 -39.59 29.47 -5.57
CA GLY A 408 -39.83 28.09 -5.17
C GLY A 408 -40.09 27.11 -6.31
N CYS A 409 -40.12 27.56 -7.57
CA CYS A 409 -40.25 26.65 -8.71
C CYS A 409 -39.02 25.75 -8.84
N TRP A 410 -39.16 24.62 -9.53
CA TRP A 410 -38.03 23.72 -9.77
C TRP A 410 -37.18 24.30 -10.90
N VAL A 411 -35.86 24.30 -10.74
CA VAL A 411 -34.90 24.78 -11.74
C VAL A 411 -33.82 23.73 -11.92
N GLN A 412 -33.85 23.01 -13.04
CA GLN A 412 -32.96 21.90 -13.35
C GLN A 412 -31.98 22.30 -14.47
N GLY A 413 -30.71 21.97 -14.30
CA GLY A 413 -29.73 22.07 -15.38
C GLY A 413 -29.76 20.80 -16.24
N ASN A 414 -29.71 20.92 -17.57
CA ASN A 414 -29.56 19.79 -18.47
C ASN A 414 -28.11 19.68 -18.91
N VAL A 415 -27.27 18.99 -18.13
CA VAL A 415 -25.84 18.86 -18.45
C VAL A 415 -25.64 18.08 -19.75
N TRP A 416 -26.52 17.11 -20.07
CA TRP A 416 -26.54 16.47 -21.39
C TRP A 416 -26.60 17.52 -22.51
N ALA A 417 -27.65 18.35 -22.53
CA ALA A 417 -27.83 19.34 -23.59
C ALA A 417 -26.71 20.40 -23.59
N ILE A 418 -26.20 20.78 -22.41
CA ILE A 418 -25.10 21.75 -22.29
C ILE A 418 -23.80 21.19 -22.89
N HIS A 419 -23.48 19.92 -22.63
CA HIS A 419 -22.27 19.28 -23.16
C HIS A 419 -22.43 18.76 -24.59
N HIS A 420 -23.66 18.67 -25.11
CA HIS A 420 -23.99 18.29 -26.49
C HIS A 420 -24.40 19.47 -27.38
N ASN A 421 -24.19 20.70 -26.91
CA ASN A 421 -24.48 21.87 -27.71
C ASN A 421 -23.39 22.08 -28.77
N ASP A 422 -23.72 21.84 -30.04
CA ASP A 422 -22.80 22.00 -31.19
C ASP A 422 -22.11 23.38 -31.27
N ARG A 423 -22.74 24.44 -30.72
CA ARG A 423 -22.13 25.77 -30.66
C ARG A 423 -20.85 25.77 -29.83
N ASP A 424 -20.90 25.09 -28.69
CA ASP A 424 -19.82 25.07 -27.71
C ASP A 424 -18.90 23.86 -27.91
N PHE A 425 -19.45 22.74 -28.39
CA PHE A 425 -18.73 21.49 -28.64
C PHE A 425 -19.14 20.88 -30.00
N PRO A 426 -18.51 21.30 -31.11
CA PRO A 426 -18.81 20.73 -32.43
C PRO A 426 -18.52 19.23 -32.48
N ASP A 427 -19.42 18.41 -33.04
CA ASP A 427 -19.32 16.94 -33.00
C ASP A 427 -19.24 16.40 -31.55
N PRO A 428 -20.26 16.66 -30.72
CA PRO A 428 -20.19 16.50 -29.26
C PRO A 428 -20.05 15.04 -28.81
N ASP A 429 -20.50 14.10 -29.64
CA ASP A 429 -20.42 12.66 -29.40
C ASP A 429 -19.03 12.08 -29.68
N ARG A 430 -18.18 12.79 -30.44
CA ARG A 430 -16.79 12.41 -30.63
C ARG A 430 -15.95 12.84 -29.44
N PHE A 431 -15.20 11.90 -28.89
CA PHE A 431 -14.23 12.16 -27.83
C PHE A 431 -13.00 12.88 -28.39
N ASN A 432 -12.88 14.18 -28.15
CA ASN A 432 -11.81 15.01 -28.71
C ASN A 432 -11.12 15.88 -27.64
N PRO A 433 -9.97 15.44 -27.10
CA PRO A 433 -9.18 16.24 -26.15
C PRO A 433 -8.68 17.58 -26.72
N LEU A 434 -8.55 17.74 -28.03
CA LEU A 434 -7.99 18.95 -28.67
C LEU A 434 -8.83 20.21 -28.38
N ARG A 435 -10.09 20.05 -27.97
CA ARG A 435 -10.99 21.14 -27.55
C ARG A 435 -10.44 21.98 -26.40
N TYR A 436 -9.55 21.41 -25.58
CA TYR A 436 -8.96 22.09 -24.41
C TYR A 436 -7.51 22.53 -24.66
N LEU A 437 -7.03 22.44 -25.90
CA LEU A 437 -5.73 22.92 -26.33
C LEU A 437 -5.93 24.10 -27.30
N ASP A 438 -4.84 24.82 -27.59
CA ASP A 438 -4.86 25.93 -28.55
C ASP A 438 -4.93 25.40 -29.99
N THR A 439 -6.12 24.93 -30.37
CA THR A 439 -6.42 24.31 -31.66
C THR A 439 -7.68 24.93 -32.27
N PRO A 440 -7.93 24.73 -33.59
CA PRO A 440 -9.14 25.22 -34.24
C PRO A 440 -10.45 24.67 -33.64
N ASP A 441 -10.40 23.60 -32.85
CA ASP A 441 -11.56 22.99 -32.18
C ASP A 441 -11.92 23.69 -30.85
N SER A 442 -11.06 24.59 -30.36
CA SER A 442 -11.30 25.35 -29.13
C SER A 442 -12.44 26.35 -29.31
N ARG A 443 -13.32 26.44 -28.30
CA ARG A 443 -14.47 27.35 -28.26
C ARG A 443 -14.53 28.07 -26.92
N PRO A 444 -15.02 29.32 -26.87
CA PRO A 444 -15.19 30.03 -25.61
C PRO A 444 -16.26 29.33 -24.76
N PHE A 445 -15.96 29.15 -23.47
CA PHE A 445 -16.87 28.57 -22.50
C PHE A 445 -17.02 29.52 -21.31
N PRO A 446 -18.19 29.62 -20.65
CA PRO A 446 -18.41 30.61 -19.60
C PRO A 446 -17.60 30.40 -18.30
N ASN A 447 -16.88 29.27 -18.17
CA ASN A 447 -15.96 29.02 -17.06
C ASN A 447 -14.60 28.54 -17.59
N GLU A 448 -13.55 28.69 -16.77
CA GLU A 448 -12.17 28.35 -17.13
C GLU A 448 -11.92 26.84 -17.28
N LYS A 449 -12.81 26.00 -16.74
CA LYS A 449 -12.65 24.53 -16.80
C LYS A 449 -12.99 23.99 -18.18
N GLY A 450 -13.97 24.61 -18.86
CA GLY A 450 -14.48 24.18 -20.16
C GLY A 450 -15.59 23.12 -20.08
N TYR A 451 -16.11 22.82 -18.88
CA TYR A 451 -17.21 21.88 -18.65
C TYR A 451 -18.02 22.25 -17.38
N MET A 452 -19.13 21.55 -17.12
CA MET A 452 -20.12 21.86 -16.05
C MET A 452 -20.59 20.63 -15.25
N THR A 453 -19.75 19.60 -15.19
CA THR A 453 -20.02 18.30 -14.55
C THR A 453 -20.28 18.40 -13.05
N PHE A 454 -19.70 19.39 -12.36
CA PHE A 454 -19.75 19.52 -10.91
C PHE A 454 -20.83 20.50 -10.40
N GLY A 455 -21.82 20.83 -11.23
CA GLY A 455 -22.91 21.73 -10.87
C GLY A 455 -22.45 23.20 -10.72
N TRP A 456 -23.25 24.00 -10.01
CA TRP A 456 -23.12 25.47 -10.07
C TRP A 456 -23.23 26.18 -8.71
N GLY A 457 -22.56 27.34 -8.64
CA GLY A 457 -22.74 28.33 -7.59
C GLY A 457 -22.51 27.78 -6.17
N ARG A 458 -23.34 28.20 -5.22
CA ARG A 458 -23.27 27.79 -3.80
C ARG A 458 -23.57 26.31 -3.55
N ARG A 459 -24.00 25.58 -4.58
CA ARG A 459 -24.35 24.15 -4.53
C ARG A 459 -23.44 23.30 -5.42
N SER A 460 -22.33 23.85 -5.89
CA SER A 460 -21.31 23.09 -6.62
C SER A 460 -20.84 21.89 -5.80
N CYS A 461 -20.33 20.85 -6.46
CA CYS A 461 -19.86 19.64 -5.80
C CYS A 461 -18.82 19.95 -4.71
N ALA A 462 -19.02 19.42 -3.50
CA ALA A 462 -18.06 19.62 -2.40
C ALA A 462 -16.76 18.84 -2.61
N GLY A 463 -16.85 17.67 -3.25
CA GLY A 463 -15.74 16.76 -3.52
C GLY A 463 -15.08 16.95 -4.89
N GLN A 464 -15.34 18.07 -5.58
CA GLN A 464 -14.84 18.31 -6.94
C GLN A 464 -13.32 18.10 -7.06
N PHE A 465 -12.54 18.68 -6.15
CA PHE A 465 -11.08 18.57 -6.19
C PHE A 465 -10.58 17.13 -5.97
N LEU A 466 -11.24 16.39 -5.06
CA LEU A 466 -10.91 14.99 -4.80
C LEU A 466 -11.18 14.13 -6.04
N ALA A 467 -12.32 14.35 -6.70
CA ALA A 467 -12.73 13.64 -7.91
C ALA A 467 -11.83 14.00 -9.12
N GLU A 468 -11.55 15.29 -9.35
CA GLU A 468 -10.68 15.75 -10.45
C GLU A 468 -9.27 15.16 -10.29
N GLN A 469 -8.68 15.22 -9.09
CA GLN A 469 -7.34 14.69 -8.82
C GLN A 469 -7.28 13.17 -8.97
N GLY A 470 -8.23 12.43 -8.38
CA GLY A 470 -8.28 10.97 -8.47
C GLY A 470 -8.54 10.47 -9.89
N THR A 471 -9.46 11.12 -10.61
CA THR A 471 -9.74 10.79 -12.03
C THR A 471 -8.52 11.04 -12.88
N TYR A 472 -7.86 12.18 -12.71
CA TYR A 472 -6.66 12.53 -13.47
C TYR A 472 -5.56 11.47 -13.29
N LEU A 473 -5.25 11.15 -12.04
CA LEU A 473 -4.18 10.19 -11.73
C LEU A 473 -4.49 8.79 -12.25
N SER A 474 -5.70 8.29 -12.00
CA SER A 474 -6.13 6.97 -12.47
C SER A 474 -6.17 6.88 -13.99
N VAL A 475 -6.70 7.90 -14.69
CA VAL A 475 -6.75 7.93 -16.16
C VAL A 475 -5.35 8.00 -16.77
N CYS A 476 -4.47 8.86 -16.26
CA CYS A 476 -3.06 8.90 -16.69
C CYS A 476 -2.39 7.54 -16.54
N ARG A 477 -2.59 6.88 -15.40
CA ARG A 477 -1.99 5.58 -15.11
C ARG A 477 -2.55 4.47 -16.01
N LEU A 478 -3.86 4.46 -16.28
CA LEU A 478 -4.50 3.54 -17.22
C LEU A 478 -3.98 3.69 -18.64
N VAL A 479 -3.92 4.93 -19.15
CA VAL A 479 -3.42 5.23 -20.50
C VAL A 479 -1.93 4.91 -20.61
N TRP A 480 -1.15 5.16 -19.56
CA TRP A 480 0.25 4.79 -19.50
C TRP A 480 0.47 3.27 -19.47
N ALA A 481 -0.37 2.53 -18.74
CA ALA A 481 -0.21 1.09 -18.53
C ALA A 481 -0.69 0.23 -19.70
N PHE A 482 -1.84 0.56 -20.30
CA PHE A 482 -2.58 -0.35 -21.16
C PHE A 482 -2.92 0.22 -22.55
N LYS A 483 -2.94 -0.66 -23.53
CA LYS A 483 -3.75 -0.56 -24.75
C LYS A 483 -5.12 -1.13 -24.42
N ILE A 484 -6.14 -0.28 -24.51
CA ILE A 484 -7.52 -0.66 -24.24
C ILE A 484 -8.20 -0.93 -25.58
N GLU A 485 -8.47 -2.20 -25.84
CA GLU A 485 -8.91 -2.68 -27.15
C GLU A 485 -10.28 -3.36 -27.07
N ALA A 486 -10.94 -3.50 -28.21
CA ALA A 486 -12.20 -4.23 -28.29
C ALA A 486 -11.98 -5.71 -27.96
N ALA A 487 -12.85 -6.28 -27.11
CA ALA A 487 -12.89 -7.71 -26.91
C ALA A 487 -13.33 -8.42 -28.20
N LEU A 488 -12.72 -9.58 -28.49
CA LEU A 488 -13.04 -10.38 -29.67
C LEU A 488 -14.17 -11.37 -29.35
N ASP A 489 -15.04 -11.61 -30.31
CA ASP A 489 -16.06 -12.65 -30.24
C ASP A 489 -15.41 -14.03 -30.34
N ALA A 490 -15.76 -14.94 -29.42
CA ALA A 490 -15.11 -16.25 -29.29
C ALA A 490 -15.38 -17.20 -30.47
N LEU A 491 -16.42 -16.97 -31.26
CA LEU A 491 -16.83 -17.82 -32.39
C LEU A 491 -16.41 -17.23 -33.74
N SER A 492 -16.47 -15.91 -33.89
CA SER A 492 -16.21 -15.21 -35.16
C SER A 492 -14.85 -14.51 -35.21
N GLY A 493 -14.17 -14.31 -34.07
CA GLY A 493 -12.90 -13.59 -33.99
C GLY A 493 -12.99 -12.09 -34.31
N GLN A 494 -14.21 -11.57 -34.55
CA GLN A 494 -14.44 -10.17 -34.87
C GLN A 494 -14.49 -9.31 -33.59
N PRO A 495 -14.08 -8.04 -33.65
CA PRO A 495 -14.27 -7.10 -32.54
C PRO A 495 -15.75 -6.98 -32.20
N LEU A 496 -16.10 -7.17 -30.93
CA LEU A 496 -17.46 -6.89 -30.47
C LEU A 496 -17.76 -5.40 -30.71
N PRO A 497 -18.98 -5.02 -31.14
CA PRO A 497 -19.36 -3.62 -31.18
C PRO A 497 -19.54 -3.07 -29.75
N VAL A 498 -19.39 -1.75 -29.57
CA VAL A 498 -19.85 -1.06 -28.34
C VAL A 498 -20.78 0.05 -28.73
N ASP A 499 -21.82 0.24 -27.94
CA ASP A 499 -22.73 1.36 -28.06
C ASP A 499 -22.32 2.45 -27.07
N ILE A 500 -21.96 3.63 -27.59
CA ILE A 500 -21.57 4.80 -26.79
C ILE A 500 -22.76 5.49 -26.10
N PHE A 501 -23.99 5.06 -26.37
CA PHE A 501 -25.23 5.55 -25.76
C PHE A 501 -25.86 4.55 -24.76
N ASP A 502 -25.28 3.36 -24.63
CA ASP A 502 -25.76 2.32 -23.71
C ASP A 502 -25.40 2.64 -22.25
N TYR A 503 -26.20 3.51 -21.67
CA TYR A 503 -26.06 4.03 -20.31
C TYR A 503 -27.32 3.76 -19.48
N SER A 504 -27.15 3.71 -18.16
CA SER A 504 -28.25 3.58 -17.20
C SER A 504 -29.19 4.81 -17.18
N ASN A 505 -30.36 4.64 -16.56
CA ASN A 505 -31.48 5.60 -16.63
C ASN A 505 -31.54 6.63 -15.48
N GLY A 506 -30.64 6.56 -14.51
CA GLY A 506 -30.64 7.42 -13.31
C GLY A 506 -30.14 8.86 -13.57
N SER A 507 -30.38 9.78 -12.63
CA SER A 507 -29.84 11.15 -12.69
C SER A 507 -28.30 11.18 -12.67
N ASN A 508 -27.74 10.17 -11.99
CA ASN A 508 -26.35 9.76 -12.13
C ASN A 508 -26.37 8.54 -13.04
N TRP A 509 -25.83 8.69 -14.24
CA TRP A 509 -25.79 7.61 -15.22
C TRP A 509 -24.37 7.08 -15.41
N ARG A 510 -24.26 5.84 -15.86
CA ARG A 510 -23.00 5.18 -16.16
C ARG A 510 -23.18 4.19 -17.32
N PRO A 511 -22.10 3.79 -18.01
CA PRO A 511 -22.18 2.75 -19.03
C PRO A 511 -22.76 1.46 -18.46
N ASN A 512 -23.64 0.80 -19.23
CA ASN A 512 -24.02 -0.58 -18.94
C ASN A 512 -22.83 -1.52 -19.21
N PRO A 513 -22.81 -2.74 -18.64
CA PRO A 513 -21.66 -3.65 -18.78
C PRO A 513 -21.29 -3.92 -20.24
N PHE A 514 -20.03 -3.65 -20.60
CA PHE A 514 -19.46 -3.92 -21.92
C PHE A 514 -18.14 -4.67 -21.79
N LYS A 515 -17.74 -5.37 -22.87
CA LYS A 515 -16.49 -6.15 -22.91
C LYS A 515 -15.35 -5.34 -23.51
N VAL A 516 -14.18 -5.44 -22.89
CA VAL A 516 -12.96 -4.73 -23.26
C VAL A 516 -11.74 -5.58 -22.89
N THR A 517 -10.66 -5.43 -23.64
CA THR A 517 -9.39 -6.12 -23.38
C THR A 517 -8.33 -5.11 -22.97
N PHE A 518 -7.68 -5.35 -21.83
CA PHE A 518 -6.54 -4.55 -21.35
C PHE A 518 -5.24 -5.26 -21.71
N VAL A 519 -4.46 -4.70 -22.63
CA VAL A 519 -3.16 -5.25 -23.04
C VAL A 519 -2.05 -4.33 -22.52
N PRO A 520 -1.07 -4.79 -21.73
CA PRO A 520 0.04 -3.95 -21.30
C PRO A 520 0.76 -3.33 -22.50
N ARG A 521 1.07 -2.02 -22.43
CA ARG A 521 1.69 -1.30 -23.56
C ARG A 521 3.09 -1.80 -23.92
N SER A 522 3.86 -2.21 -22.91
CA SER A 522 5.17 -2.83 -23.10
C SER A 522 5.47 -3.86 -22.01
N ALA A 523 6.42 -4.76 -22.29
CA ALA A 523 6.91 -5.71 -21.29
C ALA A 523 7.61 -5.00 -20.12
N GLU A 524 8.25 -3.86 -20.37
CA GLU A 524 8.88 -3.03 -19.33
C GLU A 524 7.83 -2.46 -18.37
N ILE A 525 6.77 -1.85 -18.91
CA ILE A 525 5.64 -1.30 -18.13
C ILE A 525 4.95 -2.41 -17.31
N LYS A 526 4.78 -3.60 -17.90
CA LYS A 526 4.25 -4.78 -17.18
C LYS A 526 5.14 -5.16 -15.99
N ARG A 527 6.47 -5.10 -16.15
CA ARG A 527 7.43 -5.40 -15.07
C ARG A 527 7.44 -4.31 -13.99
N THR A 528 7.10 -3.06 -14.32
CA THR A 528 7.05 -1.94 -13.37
C THR A 528 5.96 -2.11 -12.30
N TYR A 529 4.91 -2.91 -12.57
CA TYR A 529 3.74 -3.06 -11.69
C TYR A 529 3.72 -4.27 -10.77
N GLY A 530 4.67 -5.20 -10.88
CA GLY A 530 4.69 -6.37 -10.00
C GLY A 530 5.85 -6.30 -9.03
N ILE A 531 5.68 -6.03 -7.74
CA ILE A 531 6.80 -6.06 -6.77
C ILE A 531 6.38 -6.84 -5.53
N ASP A 532 6.83 -8.09 -5.36
CA ASP A 532 7.36 -8.61 -4.08
C ASP A 532 8.05 -10.00 -4.22
N THR A 533 8.96 -10.16 -3.27
CA THR A 533 9.99 -11.11 -2.84
C THR A 533 9.79 -12.62 -3.04
N SER A 534 10.80 -13.49 -2.99
CA SER A 534 12.21 -13.49 -2.51
C SER A 534 12.90 -14.83 -2.97
N ALA A 535 14.05 -15.27 -2.40
CA ALA A 535 14.47 -16.69 -2.48
C ALA A 535 15.48 -16.88 -3.57
N VAL A 536 16.80 -16.90 -3.35
CA VAL A 536 17.69 -16.98 -4.51
C VAL A 536 19.05 -17.63 -4.33
N GLY A 537 19.15 -18.64 -3.47
CA GLY A 537 20.35 -19.50 -3.46
C GLY A 537 20.23 -20.59 -4.51
N GLY A 538 19.47 -21.65 -4.20
CA GLY A 538 19.19 -22.74 -5.15
C GLY A 538 18.34 -22.32 -6.34
N LEU A 539 17.62 -21.20 -6.24
CA LEU A 539 16.69 -20.78 -7.26
C LEU A 539 17.39 -20.29 -8.53
N GLN A 540 18.58 -19.71 -8.43
CA GLN A 540 19.35 -19.28 -9.61
C GLN A 540 19.71 -20.44 -10.52
N ALA A 541 19.70 -21.67 -10.00
CA ALA A 541 19.95 -22.90 -10.74
C ALA A 541 18.66 -23.67 -11.06
N MET A 542 17.48 -23.19 -10.63
CA MET A 542 16.20 -23.86 -10.91
C MET A 542 15.67 -23.48 -12.30
N PRO A 543 15.30 -24.47 -13.13
CA PRO A 543 14.74 -24.19 -14.45
C PRO A 543 13.46 -23.32 -14.41
N GLY A 544 12.58 -23.51 -13.42
CA GLY A 544 11.37 -22.71 -13.24
C GLY A 544 11.63 -21.24 -12.91
N PHE A 545 12.72 -20.95 -12.20
CA PHE A 545 13.15 -19.58 -11.89
C PHE A 545 13.86 -18.93 -13.09
N LEU A 546 14.73 -19.68 -13.78
CA LEU A 546 15.43 -19.23 -15.00
C LEU A 546 14.48 -18.92 -16.15
N LYS A 547 13.34 -19.62 -16.25
CA LYS A 547 12.30 -19.33 -17.24
C LYS A 547 11.61 -17.97 -17.03
N VAL A 548 11.55 -17.49 -15.80
CA VAL A 548 10.86 -16.24 -15.42
C VAL A 548 11.84 -15.06 -15.36
N PHE A 549 13.03 -15.26 -14.80
CA PHE A 549 14.01 -14.20 -14.53
C PHE A 549 15.29 -14.29 -15.38
N GLY A 550 15.44 -15.32 -16.21
CA GLY A 550 16.57 -15.54 -17.11
C GLY A 550 16.23 -15.34 -18.60
N PHE A 551 17.10 -15.82 -19.49
CA PHE A 551 16.93 -15.83 -20.94
C PHE A 551 17.21 -17.23 -21.51
N GLU A 552 16.72 -17.54 -22.71
CA GLU A 552 16.98 -18.82 -23.37
C GLU A 552 18.45 -18.88 -23.87
N ASP A 553 19.19 -19.92 -23.47
CA ASP A 553 20.58 -20.15 -23.87
C ASP A 553 20.79 -21.62 -24.28
N PRO A 554 20.90 -21.92 -25.59
CA PRO A 554 21.12 -23.27 -26.10
C PRO A 554 22.46 -23.92 -25.69
N SER A 555 23.42 -23.12 -25.20
CA SER A 555 24.74 -23.59 -24.77
C SER A 555 24.79 -24.01 -23.29
N SER A 556 23.75 -23.68 -22.53
CA SER A 556 23.59 -24.04 -21.11
C SER A 556 23.02 -25.45 -20.94
N PRO A 557 23.47 -26.25 -19.96
CA PRO A 557 22.94 -27.61 -19.70
C PRO A 557 21.42 -27.70 -19.49
N PHE A 558 20.77 -26.59 -19.13
CA PHE A 558 19.34 -26.49 -18.87
C PHE A 558 18.55 -25.70 -19.91
N GLY A 559 19.21 -25.18 -20.96
CA GLY A 559 18.56 -24.39 -22.03
C GLY A 559 18.23 -22.93 -21.67
N TYR A 560 18.55 -22.49 -20.44
CA TYR A 560 18.33 -21.12 -19.96
C TYR A 560 19.58 -20.60 -19.23
N GLY A 561 19.86 -19.31 -19.34
CA GLY A 561 20.90 -18.55 -18.65
C GLY A 561 20.32 -17.37 -17.86
N ILE A 562 21.13 -16.69 -17.06
CA ILE A 562 20.73 -15.51 -16.29
C ILE A 562 21.81 -14.44 -16.39
N ASP A 563 21.39 -13.19 -16.55
CA ASP A 563 22.30 -12.06 -16.73
C ASP A 563 23.19 -11.86 -15.49
N SER A 564 24.47 -11.58 -15.72
CA SER A 564 25.44 -11.41 -14.63
C SER A 564 25.10 -10.21 -13.76
N THR A 565 24.65 -9.09 -14.32
CA THR A 565 24.20 -7.90 -13.57
C THR A 565 23.05 -8.25 -12.63
N VAL A 566 22.11 -9.08 -13.09
CA VAL A 566 20.98 -9.55 -12.29
C VAL A 566 21.48 -10.39 -11.12
N GLN A 567 22.35 -11.38 -11.35
CA GLN A 567 22.95 -12.18 -10.27
C GLN A 567 23.78 -11.36 -9.28
N GLN A 568 24.58 -10.41 -9.78
CA GLN A 568 25.44 -9.53 -8.97
C GLN A 568 24.60 -8.73 -7.98
N LEU A 569 23.56 -8.05 -8.45
CA LEU A 569 22.69 -7.22 -7.61
C LEU A 569 21.84 -8.08 -6.67
N MET A 570 21.44 -9.28 -7.08
CA MET A 570 20.64 -10.18 -6.24
C MET A 570 21.43 -10.61 -5.01
N THR A 571 22.65 -11.11 -5.13
CA THR A 571 23.40 -11.56 -3.95
C THR A 571 24.01 -10.39 -3.17
N SER A 572 24.45 -9.35 -3.86
CA SER A 572 25.15 -8.24 -3.23
C SER A 572 24.23 -7.40 -2.34
N LEU A 573 23.00 -7.08 -2.73
CA LEU A 573 22.15 -6.18 -1.94
C LEU A 573 21.80 -6.71 -0.54
N MET A 574 21.85 -8.02 -0.33
CA MET A 574 21.75 -8.61 1.02
C MET A 574 22.92 -8.20 1.91
N ASN A 575 24.14 -8.35 1.41
CA ASN A 575 25.34 -8.03 2.15
C ASN A 575 25.51 -6.49 2.30
N LEU A 576 25.04 -5.71 1.32
CA LEU A 576 24.99 -4.25 1.41
C LEU A 576 24.02 -3.76 2.49
N GLY A 577 22.87 -4.42 2.63
CA GLY A 577 21.91 -4.14 3.70
C GLY A 577 22.52 -4.37 5.08
N SER A 578 23.29 -5.45 5.25
CA SER A 578 23.98 -5.74 6.51
C SER A 578 25.08 -4.73 6.88
N PHE A 579 25.50 -3.88 5.94
CA PHE A 579 26.52 -2.84 6.15
C PHE A 579 25.96 -1.50 6.67
N HIS A 580 24.76 -1.09 6.23
CA HIS A 580 24.21 0.25 6.50
C HIS A 580 23.40 0.33 7.81
N ILE A 581 24.05 0.37 8.98
CA ILE A 581 23.32 0.66 10.24
C ILE A 581 24.07 1.66 11.13
N CYS A 582 23.78 2.94 10.90
CA CYS A 582 23.50 3.91 11.95
C CYS A 582 22.26 4.70 11.51
N HIS A 583 21.21 4.68 12.34
CA HIS A 583 19.92 5.36 12.18
C HIS A 583 18.93 4.72 11.20
N ILE A 584 17.98 3.94 11.75
CA ILE A 584 16.52 4.10 11.60
C ILE A 584 15.87 2.84 12.17
N GLY A 585 15.07 3.02 13.22
CA GLY A 585 14.24 1.97 13.81
C GLY A 585 12.90 1.82 13.08
N TRP A 586 12.54 0.56 12.85
CA TRP A 586 11.20 -0.04 12.77
C TRP A 586 10.04 0.74 12.12
N ARG A 587 9.62 0.29 10.93
CA ARG A 587 8.22 0.23 10.43
C ARG A 587 8.17 -0.39 9.02
N VAL A 588 8.29 -1.70 8.91
CA VAL A 588 8.04 -2.40 7.63
C VAL A 588 7.47 -3.80 7.89
N ARG A 589 6.15 -3.88 8.06
CA ARG A 589 5.40 -5.15 8.12
C ARG A 589 4.57 -5.39 6.86
N ASP A 590 4.26 -4.33 6.11
CA ASP A 590 3.24 -4.36 5.05
C ASP A 590 3.82 -4.31 3.62
N LEU A 591 5.14 -4.51 3.47
CA LEU A 591 5.89 -4.53 2.19
C LEU A 591 6.38 -5.95 1.84
N LEU A 592 5.61 -7.00 2.15
CA LEU A 592 6.03 -8.40 1.94
C LEU A 592 5.06 -9.22 1.05
N TRP A 593 4.13 -8.58 0.34
CA TRP A 593 3.04 -9.28 -0.37
C TRP A 593 2.59 -8.67 -1.70
N GLU A 594 3.39 -8.81 -2.75
CA GLU A 594 3.02 -8.54 -4.15
C GLU A 594 3.98 -9.32 -5.09
N LYS A 595 3.78 -9.39 -6.41
CA LYS A 595 4.33 -10.49 -7.23
C LYS A 595 5.22 -10.00 -8.37
N ASP A 596 6.38 -10.64 -8.53
CA ASP A 596 7.16 -10.81 -9.77
C ASP A 596 7.93 -9.59 -10.33
N SER A 597 8.86 -9.00 -9.54
CA SER A 597 9.93 -8.11 -10.06
C SER A 597 11.29 -8.30 -9.38
N ILE A 598 12.33 -8.13 -10.20
CA ILE A 598 13.74 -8.12 -9.82
C ILE A 598 14.07 -6.98 -8.83
N SER A 599 13.37 -5.84 -8.90
CA SER A 599 13.58 -4.72 -7.96
C SER A 599 13.07 -5.00 -6.55
N ALA A 600 12.00 -5.81 -6.42
CA ALA A 600 11.49 -6.25 -5.12
C ALA A 600 12.50 -7.16 -4.41
N LEU A 601 13.12 -8.03 -5.21
CA LEU A 601 14.17 -8.90 -4.76
C LEU A 601 15.39 -8.10 -4.24
N TYR A 602 15.72 -6.99 -4.88
CA TYR A 602 16.78 -6.07 -4.46
C TYR A 602 16.48 -5.39 -3.12
N VAL A 603 15.29 -4.83 -2.95
CA VAL A 603 14.89 -4.14 -1.71
C VAL A 603 14.68 -5.12 -0.56
N GLY A 604 14.00 -6.25 -0.79
CA GLY A 604 13.80 -7.28 0.22
C GLY A 604 15.12 -7.87 0.71
N ARG A 605 16.11 -8.05 -0.17
CA ARG A 605 17.45 -8.46 0.23
C ARG A 605 18.17 -7.37 1.02
N LEU A 606 18.03 -6.10 0.66
CA LEU A 606 18.55 -5.01 1.47
C LEU A 606 17.94 -5.01 2.90
N VAL A 607 16.63 -5.22 3.04
CA VAL A 607 15.94 -5.26 4.34
C VAL A 607 16.32 -6.50 5.16
N LEU A 608 16.35 -7.69 4.55
CA LEU A 608 16.87 -8.90 5.20
C LEU A 608 18.33 -8.73 5.61
N GLY A 609 19.11 -8.04 4.77
CA GLY A 609 20.48 -7.64 5.08
C GLY A 609 20.55 -6.79 6.34
N LEU A 610 19.73 -5.74 6.43
CA LEU A 610 19.65 -4.88 7.62
C LEU A 610 19.28 -5.70 8.86
N ALA A 611 18.23 -6.53 8.77
CA ALA A 611 17.80 -7.39 9.88
C ALA A 611 18.89 -8.38 10.31
N ASN A 612 19.60 -8.99 9.35
CA ASN A 612 20.70 -9.91 9.61
C ASN A 612 21.91 -9.21 10.26
N GLY A 613 22.24 -7.98 9.84
CA GLY A 613 23.29 -7.16 10.46
C GLY A 613 22.99 -6.83 11.92
N TYR A 614 21.73 -6.45 12.22
CA TYR A 614 21.22 -6.27 13.58
C TYR A 614 21.34 -7.57 14.39
N PHE A 615 20.74 -8.64 13.90
CA PHE A 615 20.69 -9.92 14.60
C PHE A 615 22.09 -10.41 14.95
N THR A 616 22.98 -10.51 13.97
CA THR A 616 24.33 -11.07 14.18
C THR A 616 25.18 -10.25 15.14
N THR A 617 25.07 -8.92 15.12
CA THR A 617 25.86 -8.08 16.04
C THR A 617 25.38 -8.21 17.49
N PHE A 618 24.07 -8.06 17.74
CA PHE A 618 23.55 -8.10 19.11
C PHE A 618 23.54 -9.51 19.69
N SER A 619 23.26 -10.54 18.86
CA SER A 619 23.23 -11.93 19.34
C SER A 619 24.59 -12.43 19.80
N THR A 620 25.67 -12.10 19.07
CA THR A 620 27.02 -12.57 19.45
C THR A 620 27.54 -11.82 20.67
N VAL A 621 27.23 -10.53 20.80
CA VAL A 621 27.58 -9.74 22.00
C VAL A 621 26.84 -10.28 23.22
N TYR A 622 25.51 -10.47 23.12
CA TYR A 622 24.71 -11.05 24.19
C TYR A 622 25.20 -12.45 24.59
N ALA A 623 25.45 -13.33 23.62
CA ALA A 623 25.96 -14.67 23.90
C ALA A 623 27.33 -14.65 24.60
N THR A 624 28.19 -13.68 24.26
CA THR A 624 29.51 -13.50 24.89
C THR A 624 29.37 -13.00 26.34
N GLU A 625 28.45 -12.09 26.58
CA GLU A 625 28.22 -11.48 27.90
C GLU A 625 27.44 -12.37 28.87
N ALA A 626 26.49 -13.16 28.37
CA ALA A 626 25.68 -14.07 29.18
C ALA A 626 26.40 -15.38 29.49
N ALA A 627 27.34 -15.80 28.65
CA ALA A 627 28.03 -17.08 28.79
C ALA A 627 29.06 -17.09 29.95
N PRO A 628 29.19 -18.22 30.66
CA PRO A 628 30.27 -18.42 31.62
C PRO A 628 31.61 -18.59 30.89
N THR A 629 32.70 -18.20 31.55
CA THR A 629 34.07 -18.13 30.97
C THR A 629 34.51 -19.41 30.25
N HIS A 630 34.19 -20.58 30.81
CA HIS A 630 34.59 -21.89 30.26
C HIS A 630 33.71 -22.40 29.11
N LEU A 631 32.49 -21.85 28.91
CA LEU A 631 31.59 -22.21 27.81
C LEU A 631 31.43 -21.11 26.76
N ARG A 632 31.91 -19.89 27.02
CA ARG A 632 31.78 -18.72 26.13
C ARG A 632 32.15 -19.01 24.68
N GLY A 633 33.31 -19.63 24.46
CA GLY A 633 33.74 -20.03 23.12
C GLY A 633 32.79 -20.99 22.42
N VAL A 634 32.20 -21.92 23.17
CA VAL A 634 31.25 -22.91 22.65
C VAL A 634 29.91 -22.27 22.33
N LEU A 635 29.39 -21.42 23.22
CA LEU A 635 28.09 -20.77 23.04
C LEU A 635 28.10 -19.79 21.87
N VAL A 636 29.18 -19.01 21.69
CA VAL A 636 29.35 -18.15 20.51
C VAL A 636 29.54 -18.97 19.24
N ALA A 637 30.25 -20.10 19.32
CA ALA A 637 30.45 -21.02 18.20
C ALA A 637 29.16 -21.74 17.74
N LEU A 638 28.12 -21.85 18.58
CA LEU A 638 26.81 -22.37 18.17
C LEU A 638 26.18 -21.54 17.04
N PHE A 639 26.61 -20.30 16.83
CA PHE A 639 26.23 -19.52 15.66
C PHE A 639 26.54 -20.27 14.35
N ALA A 640 27.76 -20.78 14.18
CA ALA A 640 28.17 -21.54 12.99
C ALA A 640 27.37 -22.84 12.83
N TYR A 641 26.97 -23.45 13.94
CA TYR A 641 26.11 -24.64 13.94
C TYR A 641 24.74 -24.34 13.34
N TYR A 642 24.08 -23.27 13.81
CA TYR A 642 22.75 -22.90 13.32
C TYR A 642 22.76 -22.41 11.88
N VAL A 643 23.83 -21.72 11.44
CA VAL A 643 24.03 -21.35 10.03
C VAL A 643 24.08 -22.59 9.14
N ASN A 644 24.86 -23.60 9.52
CA ASN A 644 24.95 -24.86 8.77
C ASN A 644 23.64 -25.66 8.80
N PHE A 645 22.99 -25.75 9.97
CA PHE A 645 21.70 -26.44 10.11
C PHE A 645 20.61 -25.81 9.23
N GLY A 646 20.52 -24.47 9.22
CA GLY A 646 19.62 -23.74 8.33
C GLY A 646 19.94 -23.96 6.84
N SER A 647 21.23 -24.04 6.50
CA SER A 647 21.68 -24.29 5.12
C SER A 647 21.29 -25.69 4.63
N ILE A 648 21.32 -26.71 5.49
CA ILE A 648 20.82 -28.07 5.18
C ILE A 648 19.33 -28.02 4.86
N ILE A 649 18.53 -27.38 5.73
CA ILE A 649 17.07 -27.28 5.53
C ILE A 649 16.77 -26.56 4.21
N GLY A 650 17.43 -25.43 3.95
CA GLY A 650 17.27 -24.68 2.70
C GLY A 650 17.64 -25.52 1.47
N ALA A 651 18.80 -26.19 1.49
CA ALA A 651 19.25 -27.02 0.38
C ALA A 651 18.33 -28.23 0.11
N VAL A 652 17.76 -28.83 1.15
CA VAL A 652 16.80 -29.94 1.01
C VAL A 652 15.49 -29.46 0.39
N ILE A 653 14.97 -28.31 0.83
CA ILE A 653 13.74 -27.72 0.27
C ILE A 653 13.97 -27.32 -1.19
N ASP A 654 15.12 -26.72 -1.51
CA ASP A 654 15.50 -26.37 -2.89
C ASP A 654 15.60 -27.63 -3.76
N ASN A 655 16.23 -28.69 -3.28
CA ASN A 655 16.34 -29.95 -4.02
C ASN A 655 14.98 -30.62 -4.28
N TYR A 656 14.01 -30.47 -3.38
CA TYR A 656 12.65 -31.00 -3.59
C TYR A 656 11.84 -30.14 -4.57
N THR A 657 12.02 -28.83 -4.53
CA THR A 657 11.23 -27.85 -5.30
C THR A 657 11.77 -27.62 -6.72
N LYS A 658 13.01 -28.05 -7.02
CA LYS A 658 13.64 -27.95 -8.36
C LYS A 658 12.85 -28.59 -9.51
N HIS A 659 11.99 -29.57 -9.21
CA HIS A 659 11.22 -30.31 -10.22
C HIS A 659 10.00 -29.52 -10.75
N TYR A 660 9.58 -28.47 -10.03
CA TYR A 660 8.50 -27.60 -10.49
C TYR A 660 9.03 -26.64 -11.56
N LEU A 661 8.31 -26.52 -12.69
CA LEU A 661 8.62 -25.56 -13.75
C LEU A 661 7.85 -24.25 -13.62
N ASP A 662 7.00 -24.15 -12.60
CA ASP A 662 6.12 -23.02 -12.32
C ASP A 662 6.62 -22.21 -11.10
N GLU A 663 5.90 -21.15 -10.75
CA GLU A 663 6.17 -20.24 -9.62
C GLU A 663 6.34 -20.95 -8.26
N ARG A 664 5.83 -22.18 -8.13
CA ARG A 664 5.97 -23.01 -6.93
C ARG A 664 7.41 -23.40 -6.63
N SER A 665 8.27 -23.46 -7.65
CA SER A 665 9.69 -23.78 -7.51
C SER A 665 10.40 -22.83 -6.55
N TYR A 666 10.06 -21.55 -6.59
CA TYR A 666 10.74 -20.52 -5.82
C TYR A 666 9.97 -19.98 -4.62
N ARG A 667 8.64 -20.04 -4.64
CA ARG A 667 7.80 -19.52 -3.54
C ARG A 667 7.71 -20.45 -2.32
N ILE A 668 7.91 -21.76 -2.50
CA ILE A 668 7.89 -22.71 -1.37
C ILE A 668 9.14 -22.55 -0.49
N PRO A 669 10.38 -22.58 -1.03
CA PRO A 669 11.59 -22.33 -0.23
C PRO A 669 11.52 -21.03 0.56
N LEU A 670 10.85 -20.05 -0.02
CA LEU A 670 10.61 -18.76 0.58
C LEU A 670 9.67 -18.68 1.75
N GLY A 671 8.48 -19.25 1.61
CA GLY A 671 7.52 -19.27 2.71
C GLY A 671 8.13 -19.94 3.94
N CYS A 672 8.97 -20.95 3.74
CA CYS A 672 9.66 -21.66 4.82
C CYS A 672 10.65 -20.79 5.62
N LEU A 673 11.21 -19.72 5.04
CA LEU A 673 12.16 -18.85 5.74
C LEU A 673 11.52 -18.09 6.93
N TYR A 674 10.22 -17.85 6.89
CA TYR A 674 9.52 -17.09 7.94
C TYR A 674 9.17 -17.91 9.18
N ILE A 675 9.23 -19.23 9.08
CA ILE A 675 8.82 -20.14 10.16
C ILE A 675 9.71 -19.93 11.40
N VAL A 676 11.04 -19.98 11.21
CA VAL A 676 11.99 -19.89 12.33
C VAL A 676 12.01 -18.50 13.00
N PRO A 677 12.06 -17.38 12.26
CA PRO A 677 11.95 -16.04 12.85
C PRO A 677 10.64 -15.81 13.62
N ALA A 678 9.51 -16.38 13.17
CA ALA A 678 8.24 -16.28 13.88
C ALA A 678 8.30 -16.95 15.26
N PHE A 679 8.93 -18.12 15.36
CA PHE A 679 9.17 -18.79 16.64
C PHE A 679 10.13 -18.00 17.54
N LEU A 680 11.22 -17.46 16.98
CA LEU A 680 12.18 -16.65 17.73
C LEU A 680 11.58 -15.35 18.26
N ALA A 681 10.67 -14.71 17.51
CA ALA A 681 9.97 -13.50 17.94
C ALA A 681 9.12 -13.73 19.20
N VAL A 682 8.54 -14.91 19.35
CA VAL A 682 7.84 -15.31 20.58
C VAL A 682 8.84 -15.70 21.67
N GLY A 683 9.92 -16.40 21.30
CA GLY A 683 10.98 -16.83 22.23
C GLY A 683 11.69 -15.68 22.94
N LEU A 684 11.82 -14.51 22.29
CA LEU A 684 12.54 -13.36 22.84
C LEU A 684 11.95 -12.83 24.16
N PHE A 685 10.62 -12.98 24.37
CA PHE A 685 9.97 -12.59 25.63
C PHE A 685 10.43 -13.41 26.85
N PHE A 686 11.06 -14.56 26.63
CA PHE A 686 11.49 -15.46 27.70
C PHE A 686 13.00 -15.35 28.02
N VAL A 687 13.76 -14.61 27.20
CA VAL A 687 15.21 -14.46 27.35
C VAL A 687 15.50 -13.34 28.38
N PRO A 688 16.30 -13.59 29.43
CA PRO A 688 16.65 -12.57 30.42
C PRO A 688 17.67 -11.56 29.85
N GLU A 689 17.67 -10.33 30.35
CA GLU A 689 18.59 -9.27 29.91
C GLU A 689 20.06 -9.56 30.27
N SER A 690 21.03 -9.01 29.53
CA SER A 690 22.46 -9.25 29.81
C SER A 690 22.86 -8.69 31.20
N PRO A 691 23.42 -9.51 32.12
CA PRO A 691 23.86 -9.03 33.43
C PRO A 691 24.93 -7.93 33.36
N ARG A 692 25.85 -8.03 32.39
CA ARG A 692 26.93 -7.05 32.17
C ARG A 692 26.37 -5.71 31.68
N TRP A 693 25.41 -5.75 30.75
CA TRP A 693 24.76 -4.54 30.26
C TRP A 693 23.99 -3.81 31.37
N LEU A 694 23.26 -4.54 32.21
CA LEU A 694 22.52 -3.99 33.35
C LEU A 694 23.45 -3.33 34.38
N LEU A 695 24.61 -3.94 34.66
CA LEU A 695 25.64 -3.34 35.53
C LEU A 695 26.17 -2.02 34.97
N HIS A 696 26.45 -1.93 33.66
CA HIS A 696 26.88 -0.67 33.03
C HIS A 696 25.83 0.45 33.11
N HIS A 697 24.54 0.10 33.21
CA HIS A 697 23.45 1.07 33.36
C HIS A 697 23.13 1.38 34.83
N GLY A 698 23.93 0.89 35.79
CA GLY A 698 23.73 1.10 37.22
C GLY A 698 22.56 0.32 37.83
N GLN A 699 22.03 -0.68 37.11
CA GLN A 699 20.90 -1.51 37.56
C GLN A 699 21.40 -2.79 38.26
N THR A 700 22.11 -2.62 39.37
CA THR A 700 22.83 -3.70 40.07
C THR A 700 21.91 -4.85 40.53
N GLU A 701 20.72 -4.55 41.06
CA GLU A 701 19.78 -5.59 41.53
C GLU A 701 19.24 -6.44 40.38
N GLN A 702 18.84 -5.81 39.27
CA GLN A 702 18.34 -6.53 38.08
C GLN A 702 19.45 -7.34 37.42
N ALA A 703 20.69 -6.83 37.43
CA ALA A 703 21.85 -7.57 36.91
C ALA A 703 22.08 -8.87 37.70
N ARG A 704 21.97 -8.81 39.03
CA ARG A 704 22.13 -9.97 39.90
C ARG A 704 21.01 -10.99 39.69
N GLU A 705 19.76 -10.56 39.60
CA GLU A 705 18.61 -11.43 39.29
C GLU A 705 18.76 -12.12 37.93
N SER A 706 19.22 -11.39 36.91
CA SER A 706 19.47 -11.97 35.59
C SER A 706 20.59 -13.01 35.62
N LEU A 707 21.69 -12.74 36.34
CA LEU A 707 22.80 -13.67 36.49
C LEU A 707 22.35 -14.97 37.19
N ILE A 708 21.56 -14.85 38.26
CA ILE A 708 20.94 -15.99 38.96
C ILE A 708 20.06 -16.79 38.00
N ARG A 709 19.23 -16.12 37.19
CA ARG A 709 18.33 -16.79 36.24
C ARG A 709 19.10 -17.53 35.12
N LEU A 710 20.24 -17.00 34.70
CA LEU A 710 21.10 -17.61 33.68
C LEU A 710 21.92 -18.79 34.20
N ARG A 711 22.41 -18.72 35.45
CA ARG A 711 23.24 -19.77 36.05
C ARG A 711 22.41 -20.86 36.74
N GLN A 712 21.20 -20.54 37.19
CA GLN A 712 20.36 -21.39 38.06
C GLN A 712 21.12 -21.95 39.27
N ASP A 713 22.12 -21.21 39.75
CA ASP A 713 23.01 -21.56 40.85
C ASP A 713 23.04 -20.40 41.85
N HIS A 714 23.22 -20.73 43.13
CA HIS A 714 23.32 -19.80 44.26
C HIS A 714 24.60 -20.06 45.10
N GLY A 715 25.53 -20.88 44.59
CA GLY A 715 26.77 -21.24 45.28
C GLY A 715 27.91 -20.22 45.16
N ASP A 716 29.08 -20.60 45.67
CA ASP A 716 30.28 -19.75 45.76
C ASP A 716 30.85 -19.32 44.40
N GLU A 717 30.66 -20.12 43.35
CA GLU A 717 31.11 -19.78 41.99
C GLU A 717 30.34 -18.59 41.41
N LEU A 718 29.06 -18.44 41.75
CA LEU A 718 28.25 -17.29 41.36
C LEU A 718 28.76 -16.01 42.03
N GLU A 719 29.05 -16.05 43.32
CA GLU A 719 29.53 -14.89 44.08
C GLU A 719 30.93 -14.46 43.64
N LEU A 720 31.78 -15.41 43.23
CA LEU A 720 33.08 -15.12 42.62
C LEU A 720 32.92 -14.43 41.26
N GLU A 721 32.09 -14.97 40.35
CA GLU A 721 31.81 -14.37 39.04
C GLU A 721 31.17 -12.98 39.18
N TRP A 722 30.27 -12.80 40.16
CA TRP A 722 29.65 -11.53 40.49
C TRP A 722 30.66 -10.48 40.98
N SER A 723 31.56 -10.86 41.89
CA SER A 723 32.62 -9.99 42.41
C SER A 723 33.60 -9.56 41.32
N GLU A 724 34.00 -10.49 40.44
CA GLU A 724 34.84 -10.21 39.27
C GLU A 724 34.16 -9.19 38.33
N MET A 725 32.87 -9.39 38.03
CA MET A 725 32.10 -8.48 37.17
C MET A 725 31.93 -7.08 37.78
N LEU A 726 31.65 -6.98 39.08
CA LEU A 726 31.45 -5.71 39.77
C LEU A 726 32.74 -4.88 39.77
N ARG A 727 33.89 -5.51 40.05
CA ARG A 727 35.21 -4.87 40.04
C ARG A 727 35.62 -4.41 38.65
N GLY A 728 35.35 -5.22 37.62
CA GLY A 728 35.61 -4.84 36.22
C GLY A 728 34.85 -3.56 35.84
N VAL A 729 33.57 -3.46 36.21
CA VAL A 729 32.75 -2.27 35.92
C VAL A 729 33.14 -1.07 36.78
N GLU A 730 33.50 -1.26 38.05
CA GLU A 730 33.91 -0.16 38.95
C GLU A 730 35.23 0.47 38.50
N GLU A 731 36.23 -0.34 38.13
CA GLU A 731 37.51 0.15 37.61
C GLU A 731 37.32 0.88 36.26
N GLU A 732 36.46 0.36 35.39
CA GLU A 732 36.10 1.04 34.13
C GLU A 732 35.39 2.39 34.35
N ASN A 733 34.43 2.46 35.30
CA ASN A 733 33.71 3.69 35.64
C ASN A 733 34.62 4.75 36.29
N ARG A 734 35.70 4.33 36.98
CA ARG A 734 36.73 5.24 37.51
C ARG A 734 37.56 5.87 36.40
N ILE A 735 37.78 5.15 35.30
CA ILE A 735 38.63 5.57 34.18
C ILE A 735 37.87 6.45 33.16
N ALA A 736 36.57 6.24 32.91
CA ALA A 736 35.82 7.02 31.92
C ALA A 736 34.34 7.28 32.28
N LYS A 737 33.94 8.57 32.40
CA LYS A 737 32.53 9.00 32.56
C LYS A 737 31.67 8.92 31.28
N SER A 738 32.30 8.76 30.11
CA SER A 738 31.63 8.60 28.81
C SER A 738 32.55 7.90 27.80
N THR A 739 32.00 7.04 26.94
CA THR A 739 32.75 6.24 25.96
C THR A 739 32.56 6.75 24.54
N PRO A 740 33.37 7.71 24.05
CA PRO A 740 33.26 8.19 22.68
C PRO A 740 33.73 7.11 21.68
N PHE A 741 32.97 6.92 20.60
CA PHE A 741 33.26 5.99 19.51
C PHE A 741 34.71 6.07 19.00
N MET A 742 35.29 7.27 18.94
CA MET A 742 36.64 7.50 18.41
C MET A 742 37.77 6.87 19.26
N ASP A 743 37.49 6.45 20.49
CA ASP A 743 38.49 5.81 21.34
C ASP A 743 38.93 4.45 20.80
N MET A 744 38.10 3.76 20.02
CA MET A 744 38.45 2.45 19.44
C MET A 744 39.64 2.51 18.48
N PHE A 745 39.97 3.70 17.97
CA PHE A 745 41.06 3.94 17.04
C PHE A 745 42.30 4.53 17.71
N ARG A 746 42.38 4.52 19.05
CA ARG A 746 43.49 5.10 19.82
C ARG A 746 44.18 4.06 20.70
N GLY A 747 45.49 4.24 20.90
CA GLY A 747 46.28 3.48 21.86
C GLY A 747 46.16 1.96 21.73
N ASN A 748 45.98 1.29 22.87
CA ASN A 748 45.88 -0.17 22.94
C ASN A 748 44.58 -0.69 22.30
N ASP A 749 43.51 0.11 22.31
CA ASP A 749 42.22 -0.24 21.71
C ASP A 749 42.27 -0.31 20.18
N LEU A 750 43.14 0.49 19.53
CA LEU A 750 43.39 0.38 18.09
C LEU A 750 43.89 -1.01 17.70
N ARG A 751 44.83 -1.57 18.47
CA ARG A 751 45.38 -2.90 18.23
C ARG A 751 44.27 -3.96 18.34
N ARG A 752 43.42 -3.87 19.36
CA ARG A 752 42.27 -4.77 19.55
C ARG A 752 41.27 -4.68 18.41
N THR A 753 40.91 -3.47 18.00
CA THR A 753 40.00 -3.20 16.87
C THR A 753 40.54 -3.78 15.56
N LEU A 754 41.82 -3.58 15.26
CA LEU A 754 42.45 -4.14 14.05
C LEU A 754 42.49 -5.68 14.05
N LEU A 755 42.70 -6.30 15.22
CA LEU A 755 42.65 -7.76 15.32
C LEU A 755 41.22 -8.29 15.11
N ALA A 756 40.20 -7.63 15.68
CA ALA A 756 38.79 -7.98 15.45
C ALA A 756 38.38 -7.81 13.97
N TYR A 757 38.82 -6.73 13.33
CA TYR A 757 38.59 -6.46 11.91
C TYR A 757 39.25 -7.53 11.05
N GLY A 758 40.51 -7.86 11.33
CA GLY A 758 41.24 -8.92 10.64
C GLY A 758 40.60 -10.30 10.79
N MET A 759 40.05 -10.62 11.97
CA MET A 759 39.36 -11.89 12.18
C MET A 759 38.07 -12.00 11.36
N LEU A 760 37.23 -10.97 11.31
CA LEU A 760 36.01 -11.02 10.53
C LEU A 760 36.27 -10.88 9.01
N ALA A 761 37.28 -10.10 8.61
CA ALA A 761 37.75 -10.07 7.23
C ALA A 761 38.31 -11.42 6.76
N SER A 762 38.94 -12.20 7.65
CA SER A 762 39.50 -13.51 7.31
C SER A 762 38.45 -14.55 6.93
N GLN A 763 37.22 -14.44 7.45
CA GLN A 763 36.11 -15.28 7.00
C GLN A 763 35.78 -15.00 5.54
N THR A 764 35.76 -13.73 5.15
CA THR A 764 35.51 -13.39 3.74
C THR A 764 36.68 -13.75 2.84
N ALA A 765 37.90 -13.55 3.33
CA ALA A 765 39.11 -13.93 2.61
C ALA A 765 39.25 -15.45 2.42
N SER A 766 38.51 -16.28 3.16
CA SER A 766 38.57 -17.73 3.00
C SER A 766 37.86 -18.25 1.75
N GLY A 767 37.04 -17.43 1.06
CA GLY A 767 36.23 -17.85 -0.07
C GLY A 767 34.85 -18.41 0.29
N ILE A 768 34.48 -18.49 1.58
CA ILE A 768 33.20 -19.09 2.00
C ILE A 768 31.96 -18.41 1.40
N TRP A 769 31.93 -17.08 1.31
CA TRP A 769 30.77 -16.35 0.78
C TRP A 769 30.52 -16.63 -0.70
N PHE A 770 31.59 -16.94 -1.45
CA PHE A 770 31.47 -17.40 -2.82
C PHE A 770 30.76 -18.77 -2.88
N PHE A 771 31.17 -19.73 -2.05
CA PHE A 771 30.53 -21.04 -2.03
C PHE A 771 29.09 -20.97 -1.49
N ILE A 772 28.81 -20.24 -0.41
CA ILE A 772 27.44 -20.08 0.11
C ILE A 772 26.50 -19.48 -0.95
N GLY A 773 26.97 -18.49 -1.70
CA GLY A 773 26.14 -17.78 -2.69
C GLY A 773 26.00 -18.51 -4.02
N TYR A 774 27.04 -19.21 -4.48
CA TYR A 774 27.15 -19.65 -5.87
C TYR A 774 27.51 -21.13 -6.05
N GLN A 775 27.66 -21.95 -5.00
CA GLN A 775 28.11 -23.34 -5.13
C GLN A 775 27.24 -24.22 -6.06
N THR A 776 25.91 -24.16 -5.95
CA THR A 776 25.03 -24.98 -6.81
C THR A 776 25.14 -24.58 -8.27
N TYR A 777 25.23 -23.27 -8.53
CA TYR A 777 25.45 -22.73 -9.87
C TYR A 777 26.87 -23.07 -10.37
N PHE A 778 27.88 -22.98 -9.51
CA PHE A 778 29.27 -23.36 -9.78
C PHE A 778 29.40 -24.81 -10.23
N PHE A 779 28.71 -25.75 -9.57
CA PHE A 779 28.68 -27.14 -10.01
C PHE A 779 27.91 -27.33 -11.32
N SER A 780 26.83 -26.57 -11.53
CA SER A 780 26.08 -26.58 -12.78
C SER A 780 26.93 -26.13 -13.98
N ILE A 781 27.63 -24.99 -13.88
CA ILE A 781 28.50 -24.49 -14.95
C ILE A 781 29.73 -25.38 -15.16
N ALA A 782 30.16 -26.12 -14.14
CA ALA A 782 31.22 -27.12 -14.25
C ALA A 782 30.78 -28.42 -14.96
N GLY A 783 29.53 -28.49 -15.43
CA GLY A 783 28.99 -29.64 -16.15
C GLY A 783 28.54 -30.80 -15.26
N ILE A 784 28.33 -30.56 -13.96
CA ILE A 784 27.96 -31.59 -12.98
C ILE A 784 26.43 -31.67 -12.88
N THR A 785 25.86 -32.78 -13.34
CA THR A 785 24.40 -32.98 -13.43
C THR A 785 23.67 -33.08 -12.08
N LYS A 786 24.39 -33.44 -11.00
CA LYS A 786 23.84 -33.61 -9.64
C LYS A 786 24.17 -32.46 -8.68
N ALA A 787 24.24 -31.23 -9.19
CA ALA A 787 24.66 -30.05 -8.43
C ALA A 787 23.90 -29.83 -7.09
N PHE A 788 22.57 -29.99 -7.08
CA PHE A 788 21.75 -29.80 -5.86
C PHE A 788 22.03 -30.86 -4.78
N GLU A 789 22.27 -32.12 -5.16
CA GLU A 789 22.60 -33.21 -4.22
C GLU A 789 23.96 -32.98 -3.58
N TYR A 790 24.95 -32.53 -4.36
CA TYR A 790 26.27 -32.17 -3.84
C TYR A 790 26.22 -30.95 -2.91
N SER A 791 25.29 -30.01 -3.13
CA SER A 791 25.09 -28.90 -2.19
C SER A 791 24.57 -29.36 -0.83
N ILE A 792 23.66 -30.34 -0.78
CA ILE A 792 23.20 -30.95 0.47
C ILE A 792 24.36 -31.69 1.14
N MET A 793 25.12 -32.47 0.38
CA MET A 793 26.29 -33.19 0.89
C MET A 793 27.28 -32.24 1.56
N ASN A 794 27.63 -31.13 0.90
CA ASN A 794 28.54 -30.12 1.43
C ASN A 794 28.02 -29.49 2.72
N ALA A 795 26.73 -29.15 2.80
CA ALA A 795 26.13 -28.60 4.02
C ALA A 795 26.15 -29.62 5.19
N CYS A 796 25.90 -30.90 4.93
CA CYS A 796 26.01 -31.96 5.94
C CYS A 796 27.46 -32.17 6.42
N ILE A 797 28.43 -32.12 5.50
CA ILE A 797 29.86 -32.25 5.82
C ILE A 797 30.35 -31.04 6.62
N GLY A 798 29.93 -29.82 6.25
CA GLY A 798 30.21 -28.60 7.01
C GLY A 798 29.64 -28.67 8.43
N TRP A 799 28.40 -29.15 8.58
CA TRP A 799 27.77 -29.36 9.89
C TRP A 799 28.52 -30.37 10.77
N LEU A 800 29.00 -31.49 10.20
CA LEU A 800 29.91 -32.41 10.90
C LEU A 800 31.23 -31.71 11.28
N GLY A 801 31.76 -30.88 10.39
CA GLY A 801 32.91 -30.03 10.65
C GLY A 801 32.73 -29.17 11.89
N VAL A 802 31.61 -28.43 11.99
CA VAL A 802 31.29 -27.60 13.17
C VAL A 802 31.32 -28.41 14.47
N HIS A 803 30.72 -29.61 14.48
CA HIS A 803 30.73 -30.48 15.66
C HIS A 803 32.15 -30.87 16.09
N CYS A 804 32.97 -31.30 15.13
CA CYS A 804 34.38 -31.62 15.36
C CYS A 804 35.14 -30.39 15.86
N GLY A 805 34.89 -29.22 15.28
CA GLY A 805 35.52 -27.95 15.64
C GLY A 805 35.20 -27.49 17.06
N ILE A 806 33.91 -27.51 17.46
CA ILE A 806 33.48 -27.17 18.82
C ILE A 806 34.13 -28.12 19.83
N TYR A 807 34.13 -29.42 19.54
CA TYR A 807 34.74 -30.43 20.42
C TYR A 807 36.26 -30.23 20.54
N ALA A 808 36.95 -30.03 19.41
CA ALA A 808 38.39 -29.81 19.36
C ALA A 808 38.81 -28.53 20.09
N MET A 809 38.07 -27.43 19.90
CA MET A 809 38.30 -26.15 20.58
C MET A 809 38.15 -26.29 22.09
N LYS A 810 37.10 -26.97 22.55
CA LYS A 810 36.86 -27.20 23.99
C LYS A 810 37.96 -28.06 24.61
N ARG A 811 38.30 -29.20 23.99
CA ARG A 811 39.09 -30.25 24.67
C ARG A 811 40.58 -30.26 24.34
N TRP A 812 40.99 -30.02 23.09
CA TRP A 812 42.32 -30.42 22.60
C TRP A 812 43.17 -29.27 22.05
N VAL A 813 42.60 -28.35 21.28
CA VAL A 813 43.38 -27.37 20.50
C VAL A 813 43.11 -25.95 20.99
N GLY A 814 44.13 -25.09 20.97
CA GLY A 814 44.02 -23.64 21.20
C GLY A 814 43.37 -22.93 20.01
N ARG A 815 42.74 -21.78 20.23
CA ARG A 815 41.96 -21.09 19.19
C ARG A 815 42.85 -20.60 18.05
N ARG A 816 44.07 -20.16 18.36
CA ARG A 816 45.05 -19.68 17.38
C ARG A 816 45.55 -20.81 16.48
N SER A 817 45.87 -21.97 17.06
CA SER A 817 46.36 -23.12 16.28
C SER A 817 45.28 -23.68 15.35
N LEU A 818 44.01 -23.63 15.79
CA LEU A 818 42.87 -24.10 15.01
C LEU A 818 42.67 -23.28 13.73
N ILE A 819 42.68 -21.94 13.81
CA ILE A 819 42.49 -21.07 12.63
C ILE A 819 43.66 -21.15 11.63
N ILE A 820 44.90 -21.34 12.11
CA ILE A 820 46.08 -21.51 11.24
C ILE A 820 45.97 -22.81 10.44
N PHE A 821 45.65 -23.91 11.13
CA PHE A 821 45.46 -25.21 10.48
C PHE A 821 44.31 -25.18 9.46
N GLY A 822 43.19 -24.52 9.83
CA GLY A 822 42.06 -24.31 8.95
C GLY A 822 42.43 -23.58 7.66
N ALA A 823 43.06 -22.41 7.77
CA ALA A 823 43.41 -21.59 6.60
C ALA A 823 44.43 -22.26 5.67
N VAL A 824 45.42 -22.99 6.20
CA VAL A 824 46.36 -23.78 5.37
C VAL A 824 45.61 -24.84 4.58
N THR A 825 44.74 -25.61 5.24
CA THR A 825 44.04 -26.72 4.61
C THR A 825 43.01 -26.22 3.60
N CYS A 826 42.30 -25.14 3.90
CA CYS A 826 41.38 -24.49 2.96
C CYS A 826 42.10 -24.00 1.71
N GLY A 827 43.23 -23.29 1.87
CA GLY A 827 44.02 -22.80 0.74
C GLY A 827 44.56 -23.92 -0.16
N LEU A 828 44.96 -25.05 0.42
CA LEU A 828 45.38 -26.23 -0.36
C LEU A 828 44.21 -26.87 -1.12
N CYS A 829 43.02 -26.95 -0.53
CA CYS A 829 41.83 -27.50 -1.20
C CYS A 829 41.39 -26.63 -2.38
N GLU A 830 41.36 -25.31 -2.21
CA GLU A 830 41.00 -24.38 -3.28
C GLU A 830 42.04 -24.31 -4.40
N LEU A 831 43.32 -24.46 -4.06
CA LEU A 831 44.40 -24.58 -5.02
C LEU A 831 44.23 -25.86 -5.86
N ALA A 832 43.89 -26.98 -5.23
CA ALA A 832 43.62 -28.25 -5.93
C ALA A 832 42.44 -28.11 -6.91
N CYS A 833 41.36 -27.43 -6.51
CA CYS A 833 40.24 -27.11 -7.40
C CYS A 833 40.68 -26.28 -8.62
N GLY A 834 41.49 -25.24 -8.42
CA GLY A 834 41.93 -24.33 -9.50
C GLY A 834 42.89 -25.01 -10.48
N VAL A 835 43.78 -25.87 -9.97
CA VAL A 835 44.71 -26.68 -10.79
C VAL A 835 43.94 -27.70 -11.61
N ALA A 836 42.99 -28.43 -11.01
CA ALA A 836 42.17 -29.40 -11.74
C ALA A 836 41.39 -28.75 -12.89
N ALA A 837 40.86 -27.54 -12.67
CA ALA A 837 40.17 -26.74 -13.67
C ALA A 837 41.06 -26.29 -14.83
N SER A 838 42.38 -26.17 -14.60
CA SER A 838 43.35 -25.69 -15.59
C SER A 838 43.96 -26.81 -16.43
N VAL A 839 44.06 -28.02 -15.89
CA VAL A 839 44.68 -29.17 -16.58
C VAL A 839 43.73 -29.81 -17.58
N SER A 840 42.48 -30.09 -17.19
CA SER A 840 41.48 -30.76 -18.04
C SER A 840 40.08 -30.17 -17.84
N PRO A 841 39.74 -29.04 -18.50
CA PRO A 841 38.41 -28.44 -18.40
C PRO A 841 37.30 -29.42 -18.82
N ASN A 842 36.17 -29.43 -18.11
CA ASN A 842 34.96 -30.20 -18.44
C ASN A 842 35.10 -31.73 -18.48
N SER A 843 36.16 -32.30 -17.87
CA SER A 843 36.30 -33.77 -17.74
C SER A 843 35.58 -34.32 -16.51
N ILE A 844 35.12 -35.58 -16.56
CA ILE A 844 34.50 -36.27 -15.43
C ILE A 844 35.46 -36.34 -14.23
N SER A 845 36.75 -36.54 -14.49
CA SER A 845 37.80 -36.54 -13.46
C SER A 845 37.92 -35.19 -12.76
N THR A 846 37.84 -34.10 -13.51
CA THR A 846 37.86 -32.72 -12.96
C THR A 846 36.62 -32.46 -12.12
N GLY A 847 35.44 -32.90 -12.56
CA GLY A 847 34.21 -32.81 -11.77
C GLY A 847 34.30 -33.54 -10.42
N ASN A 848 34.86 -34.75 -10.40
CA ASN A 848 35.06 -35.52 -9.17
C ASN A 848 36.03 -34.83 -8.20
N VAL A 849 37.13 -34.26 -8.72
CA VAL A 849 38.10 -33.50 -7.92
C VAL A 849 37.46 -32.24 -7.34
N LEU A 850 36.69 -31.49 -8.14
CA LEU A 850 35.97 -30.30 -7.66
C LEU A 850 35.02 -30.63 -6.52
N VAL A 851 34.22 -31.70 -6.64
CA VAL A 851 33.29 -32.14 -5.59
C VAL A 851 34.03 -32.55 -4.32
N ALA A 852 35.06 -33.39 -4.45
CA ALA A 852 35.81 -33.91 -3.29
C ALA A 852 36.54 -32.79 -2.52
N PHE A 853 37.26 -31.91 -3.21
CA PHE A 853 38.01 -30.83 -2.56
C PHE A 853 37.11 -29.69 -2.07
N THR A 854 35.95 -29.44 -2.68
CA THR A 854 34.96 -28.50 -2.12
C THR A 854 34.33 -29.07 -0.84
N ALA A 855 34.06 -30.37 -0.79
CA ALA A 855 33.56 -31.03 0.42
C ALA A 855 34.58 -30.99 1.56
N LEU A 856 35.86 -31.26 1.26
CA LEU A 856 36.95 -31.13 2.23
C LEU A 856 37.13 -29.68 2.70
N PHE A 857 37.08 -28.73 1.78
CA PHE A 857 37.09 -27.30 2.11
C PHE A 857 35.98 -26.96 3.12
N MET A 858 34.73 -27.37 2.84
CA MET A 858 33.60 -27.11 3.74
C MET A 858 33.83 -27.70 5.12
N PHE A 859 34.28 -28.95 5.21
CA PHE A 859 34.60 -29.57 6.49
C PHE A 859 35.63 -28.77 7.30
N PHE A 860 36.77 -28.44 6.70
CA PHE A 860 37.87 -27.79 7.39
C PHE A 860 37.62 -26.30 7.66
N TYR A 861 36.93 -25.61 6.76
CA TYR A 861 36.49 -24.25 6.98
C TYR A 861 35.58 -24.20 8.21
N ASP A 862 34.51 -25.00 8.21
CA ASP A 862 33.55 -25.01 9.32
C ASP A 862 34.19 -25.51 10.61
N ALA A 863 34.98 -26.59 10.60
CA ALA A 863 35.65 -27.12 11.79
C ALA A 863 36.68 -26.17 12.41
N CYS A 864 37.24 -25.25 11.63
CA CYS A 864 38.32 -24.40 12.07
C CYS A 864 37.94 -22.92 12.02
N VAL A 865 38.01 -22.31 10.83
CA VAL A 865 37.84 -20.86 10.65
C VAL A 865 36.43 -20.42 11.04
N GLY A 866 35.40 -21.17 10.62
CA GLY A 866 33.99 -20.87 10.91
C GLY A 866 33.65 -20.94 12.40
N VAL A 867 34.11 -21.97 13.12
CA VAL A 867 33.87 -22.09 14.58
C VAL A 867 34.68 -21.06 15.38
N ALA A 868 35.92 -20.74 15.00
CA ALA A 868 36.84 -19.97 15.83
C ALA A 868 36.85 -18.45 15.56
N ALA A 869 36.46 -18.00 14.37
CA ALA A 869 36.56 -16.58 14.00
C ALA A 869 35.62 -15.68 14.82
N PHE A 870 34.36 -16.07 15.01
CA PHE A 870 33.39 -15.29 15.81
C PHE A 870 33.77 -15.22 17.29
N PRO A 871 34.13 -16.32 17.98
CA PRO A 871 34.63 -16.25 19.35
C PRO A 871 35.85 -15.35 19.51
N LEU A 872 36.86 -15.48 18.64
CA LEU A 872 38.07 -14.65 18.71
C LEU A 872 37.74 -13.16 18.49
N ALA A 873 36.90 -12.83 17.51
CA ALA A 873 36.51 -11.45 17.23
C ALA A 873 35.76 -10.79 18.40
N ASN A 874 35.01 -11.55 19.21
CA ASN A 874 34.30 -11.02 20.38
C ASN A 874 35.17 -10.96 21.65
N GLU A 875 36.18 -11.83 21.77
CA GLU A 875 37.06 -11.89 22.94
C GLU A 875 38.26 -10.94 22.90
N LEU A 876 38.74 -10.58 21.70
CA LEU A 876 39.89 -9.68 21.54
C LEU A 876 39.56 -8.21 21.86
N VAL A 877 38.28 -7.92 22.10
CA VAL A 877 37.74 -6.57 22.23
C VAL A 877 37.54 -6.20 23.70
N SER A 878 37.92 -4.97 24.03
CA SER A 878 37.69 -4.40 25.37
C SER A 878 36.20 -4.38 25.72
N SER A 879 35.88 -4.67 26.98
CA SER A 879 34.51 -4.72 27.48
C SER A 879 33.77 -3.40 27.27
N ARG A 880 34.42 -2.28 27.57
CA ARG A 880 33.93 -0.90 27.35
C ARG A 880 33.50 -0.59 25.91
N LEU A 881 34.25 -1.05 24.90
CA LEU A 881 34.03 -0.72 23.48
C LEU A 881 33.41 -1.86 22.68
N ARG A 882 33.00 -2.95 23.35
CA ARG A 882 32.60 -4.21 22.71
C ARG A 882 31.53 -4.04 21.64
N ALA A 883 30.44 -3.37 21.98
CA ALA A 883 29.34 -3.14 21.03
C ALA A 883 29.80 -2.37 19.77
N TRP A 884 30.64 -1.35 19.95
CA TRP A 884 31.12 -0.51 18.86
C TRP A 884 32.16 -1.19 17.98
N THR A 885 33.14 -1.86 18.59
CA THR A 885 34.21 -2.55 17.85
C THR A 885 33.69 -3.82 17.17
N VAL A 886 32.88 -4.64 17.84
CA VAL A 886 32.28 -5.84 17.22
C VAL A 886 31.30 -5.46 16.11
N GLY A 887 30.46 -4.43 16.34
CA GLY A 887 29.53 -3.95 15.32
C GLY A 887 30.23 -3.42 14.07
N SER A 888 31.26 -2.58 14.23
CA SER A 888 32.03 -2.07 13.09
C SER A 888 32.89 -3.13 12.41
N ALA A 889 33.38 -4.14 13.15
CA ALA A 889 34.10 -5.28 12.59
C ALA A 889 33.17 -6.17 11.75
N ASN A 890 31.94 -6.44 12.23
CA ASN A 890 30.91 -7.15 11.48
C ASN A 890 30.54 -6.38 10.20
N ALA A 891 30.38 -5.05 10.30
CA ALA A 891 30.11 -4.21 9.13
C ALA A 891 31.21 -4.33 8.08
N LEU A 892 32.49 -4.30 8.47
CA LEU A 892 33.62 -4.53 7.56
C LEU A 892 33.57 -5.94 6.94
N GLY A 893 33.30 -6.97 7.74
CA GLY A 893 33.14 -8.34 7.26
C GLY A 893 32.05 -8.46 6.18
N TYR A 894 30.88 -7.86 6.41
CA TYR A 894 29.78 -7.83 5.45
C TYR A 894 30.04 -6.95 4.23
N PHE A 895 30.78 -5.84 4.37
CA PHE A 895 31.22 -5.04 3.23
C PHE A 895 32.15 -5.84 2.31
N LEU A 896 33.09 -6.59 2.88
CA LEU A 896 33.93 -7.47 2.08
C LEU A 896 33.08 -8.60 1.47
N ALA A 897 32.15 -9.18 2.22
CA ALA A 897 31.24 -10.21 1.69
C ALA A 897 30.35 -9.69 0.56
N TRP A 898 29.95 -8.42 0.61
CA TRP A 898 29.27 -7.70 -0.47
C TRP A 898 30.16 -7.62 -1.69
N LEU A 899 31.42 -7.21 -1.52
CA LEU A 899 32.39 -7.14 -2.62
C LEU A 899 32.58 -8.51 -3.29
N VAL A 900 32.68 -9.59 -2.50
CA VAL A 900 32.73 -10.95 -3.04
C VAL A 900 31.45 -11.29 -3.81
N GLY A 901 30.28 -11.09 -3.20
CA GLY A 901 28.99 -11.37 -3.82
C GLY A 901 28.76 -10.59 -5.12
N PHE A 902 29.25 -9.35 -5.20
CA PHE A 902 29.17 -8.49 -6.37
C PHE A 902 30.18 -8.90 -7.46
N CYS A 903 31.40 -9.28 -7.10
CA CYS A 903 32.42 -9.63 -8.08
C CYS A 903 32.31 -11.06 -8.62
N SER A 904 31.91 -12.04 -7.80
CA SER A 904 31.97 -13.47 -8.17
C SER A 904 31.23 -13.84 -9.46
N PRO A 905 30.00 -13.36 -9.75
CA PRO A 905 29.29 -13.68 -11.01
C PRO A 905 30.06 -13.25 -12.26
N TYR A 906 30.71 -12.08 -12.22
CA TYR A 906 31.51 -11.58 -13.35
C TYR A 906 32.69 -12.51 -13.68
N PHE A 907 33.30 -13.14 -12.67
CA PHE A 907 34.38 -14.09 -12.87
C PHE A 907 33.90 -15.45 -13.37
N ILE A 908 32.78 -15.97 -12.86
CA ILE A 908 32.36 -17.36 -13.14
C ILE A 908 31.47 -17.52 -14.37
N ASN A 909 30.75 -16.48 -14.81
CA ASN A 909 29.78 -16.60 -15.88
C ASN A 909 30.42 -16.74 -17.27
N PRO A 910 29.86 -17.60 -18.15
CA PRO A 910 30.38 -17.80 -19.51
C PRO A 910 30.34 -16.56 -20.42
N GLN A 911 29.44 -15.62 -20.14
CA GLN A 911 29.24 -14.40 -20.95
C GLN A 911 30.27 -13.29 -20.66
N ASP A 912 30.95 -13.36 -19.51
CA ASP A 912 31.92 -12.36 -19.05
C ASP A 912 33.35 -12.93 -19.11
N LEU A 913 34.05 -13.01 -17.96
CA LEU A 913 35.42 -13.50 -17.88
C LEU A 913 35.53 -15.01 -18.10
N ASN A 914 34.45 -15.78 -17.88
CA ASN A 914 34.40 -17.23 -18.06
C ASN A 914 35.57 -17.99 -17.39
N TRP A 915 35.97 -17.57 -16.18
CA TRP A 915 37.00 -18.28 -15.43
C TRP A 915 36.48 -19.60 -14.84
N GLY A 916 35.15 -19.73 -14.69
CA GLY A 916 34.51 -20.93 -14.18
C GLY A 916 35.20 -21.43 -12.91
N PRO A 917 35.64 -22.71 -12.86
CA PRO A 917 36.30 -23.25 -11.67
C PRO A 917 37.70 -22.71 -11.36
N LYS A 918 38.33 -21.94 -12.26
CA LYS A 918 39.65 -21.30 -12.01
C LYS A 918 39.57 -20.14 -11.00
N TYR A 919 38.37 -19.67 -10.69
CA TYR A 919 38.17 -18.59 -9.70
C TYR A 919 38.73 -18.92 -8.31
N THR A 920 38.87 -20.21 -7.96
CA THR A 920 39.40 -20.65 -6.66
C THR A 920 40.88 -20.30 -6.44
N TYR A 921 41.63 -19.92 -7.48
CA TYR A 921 43.02 -19.46 -7.31
C TYR A 921 43.13 -18.18 -6.46
N ILE A 922 42.15 -17.29 -6.56
CA ILE A 922 42.12 -16.04 -5.78
C ILE A 922 41.99 -16.37 -4.29
N TRP A 923 41.07 -17.29 -3.97
CA TRP A 923 40.78 -17.70 -2.59
C TRP A 923 41.91 -18.51 -1.97
N ALA A 924 42.59 -19.35 -2.76
CA ALA A 924 43.78 -20.05 -2.31
C ALA A 924 44.88 -19.06 -1.87
N ALA A 925 45.14 -18.03 -2.67
CA ALA A 925 46.13 -17.01 -2.34
C ALA A 925 45.75 -16.20 -1.09
N SER A 926 44.48 -15.81 -0.94
CA SER A 926 44.02 -15.07 0.24
C SER A 926 44.05 -15.90 1.52
N ASN A 927 43.77 -17.21 1.44
CA ASN A 927 43.93 -18.14 2.57
C ASN A 927 45.39 -18.20 3.06
N PHE A 928 46.38 -18.27 2.17
CA PHE A 928 47.79 -18.25 2.57
C PHE A 928 48.22 -16.91 3.20
N LEU A 929 47.66 -15.78 2.75
CA LEU A 929 47.86 -14.48 3.41
C LEU A 929 47.26 -14.44 4.82
N CYS A 930 46.08 -15.06 5.01
CA CYS A 930 45.46 -15.19 6.33
C CYS A 930 46.34 -16.00 7.30
N VAL A 931 47.02 -17.05 6.82
CA VAL A 931 47.98 -17.82 7.64
C VAL A 931 49.09 -16.94 8.20
N ILE A 932 49.65 -16.04 7.37
CA ILE A 932 50.69 -15.09 7.80
C ILE A 932 50.13 -14.17 8.88
N PHE A 933 48.93 -13.62 8.68
CA PHE A 933 48.26 -12.76 9.66
C PHE A 933 47.99 -13.50 10.99
N PHE A 934 47.40 -14.69 10.95
CA PHE A 934 47.11 -15.50 12.14
C PHE A 934 48.37 -15.88 12.90
N TYR A 935 49.45 -16.20 12.18
CA TYR A 935 50.72 -16.56 12.79
C TYR A 935 51.40 -15.36 13.49
N LEU A 936 51.33 -14.16 12.91
CA LEU A 936 52.02 -12.97 13.42
C LEU A 936 51.22 -12.19 14.47
N CYS A 937 49.90 -12.04 14.27
CA CYS A 937 49.11 -11.02 14.96
C CYS A 937 48.15 -11.57 16.02
N ILE A 938 47.60 -12.77 15.83
CA ILE A 938 46.54 -13.31 16.70
C ILE A 938 47.12 -13.95 17.97
N PRO A 939 46.70 -13.53 19.19
CA PRO A 939 47.08 -14.16 20.45
C PRO A 939 46.21 -15.40 20.78
N GLU A 940 46.64 -16.20 21.76
CA GLU A 940 45.85 -17.32 22.29
C GLU A 940 44.94 -16.84 23.43
N THR A 941 43.63 -17.07 23.33
CA THR A 941 42.62 -16.60 24.30
C THR A 941 41.95 -17.72 25.09
N LYS A 942 42.33 -18.99 24.84
CA LYS A 942 41.68 -20.14 25.48
C LYS A 942 41.81 -20.11 27.01
N GLY A 943 40.66 -20.24 27.69
CA GLY A 943 40.59 -20.40 29.15
C GLY A 943 40.79 -19.11 29.96
N ARG A 944 40.72 -17.94 29.33
CA ARG A 944 40.88 -16.63 30.00
C ARG A 944 39.54 -15.89 30.16
N SER A 945 39.34 -15.22 31.29
CA SER A 945 38.20 -14.31 31.49
C SER A 945 38.33 -13.05 30.62
N LEU A 946 37.27 -12.24 30.48
CA LEU A 946 37.34 -11.01 29.68
C LEU A 946 38.25 -9.98 30.36
N GLU A 947 38.17 -9.95 31.67
CA GLU A 947 38.87 -9.05 32.58
C GLU A 947 40.38 -9.37 32.60
N GLU A 948 40.76 -10.66 32.56
CA GLU A 948 42.15 -11.09 32.36
C GLU A 948 42.70 -10.65 30.99
N LEU A 949 41.89 -10.76 29.93
CA LEU A 949 42.31 -10.30 28.60
C LEU A 949 42.51 -8.79 28.60
N ASP A 950 41.67 -8.05 29.34
CA ASP A 950 41.78 -6.60 29.45
C ASP A 950 43.12 -6.17 30.09
N GLU A 951 43.50 -6.82 31.20
CA GLU A 951 44.80 -6.60 31.87
C GLU A 951 46.00 -6.90 30.95
N LEU A 952 45.94 -7.97 30.15
CA LEU A 952 47.03 -8.37 29.25
C LEU A 952 47.27 -7.38 28.10
N PHE A 953 46.19 -6.79 27.58
CA PHE A 953 46.27 -5.79 26.53
C PHE A 953 46.69 -4.42 27.08
N GLU A 954 46.31 -4.05 28.32
CA GLU A 954 46.82 -2.86 29.00
C GLU A 954 48.33 -2.94 29.26
N ALA A 955 48.82 -4.13 29.63
CA ALA A 955 50.25 -4.43 29.79
C ALA A 955 51.05 -4.41 28.47
N ASN A 956 50.42 -4.14 27.32
CA ASN A 956 51.06 -4.01 26.01
C ASN A 956 51.92 -5.21 25.58
N LEU A 957 51.52 -6.43 25.97
CA LEU A 957 52.30 -7.63 25.70
C LEU A 957 52.24 -8.05 24.21
N PRO A 958 53.34 -8.61 23.64
CA PRO A 958 53.30 -9.27 22.33
C PRO A 958 52.34 -10.47 22.34
N ALA A 959 51.64 -10.71 21.22
CA ALA A 959 50.60 -11.75 21.11
C ALA A 959 51.06 -13.16 21.52
N ARG A 960 52.37 -13.44 21.40
CA ARG A 960 52.97 -14.74 21.76
C ARG A 960 53.19 -14.95 23.27
N LYS A 961 53.15 -13.89 24.09
CA LYS A 961 53.42 -13.96 25.54
C LYS A 961 52.15 -14.19 26.38
N PHE A 962 50.97 -14.23 25.77
CA PHE A 962 49.68 -14.37 26.46
C PHE A 962 49.53 -15.72 27.19
N ILE A 963 50.18 -16.78 26.72
CA ILE A 963 50.03 -18.14 27.27
C ILE A 963 50.63 -18.26 28.68
N GLY A 964 51.65 -17.47 29.03
CA GLY A 964 52.45 -17.64 30.26
C GLY A 964 52.28 -16.57 31.34
N GLN A 965 51.49 -15.53 31.12
CA GLN A 965 51.35 -14.40 32.06
C GLN A 965 50.24 -14.68 33.10
N GLN A 966 50.51 -14.40 34.39
CA GLN A 966 49.52 -14.43 35.47
C GLN A 966 48.89 -13.03 35.64
N CYS A 967 47.58 -12.98 35.86
CA CYS A 967 46.76 -11.76 35.98
C CYS A 967 46.36 -11.54 37.44
N ARG A 968 46.36 -10.29 37.92
CA ARG A 968 46.13 -9.94 39.34
C ARG A 968 44.65 -9.92 39.73
N ILE A 969 43.76 -9.62 38.78
CA ILE A 969 42.32 -9.44 39.03
C ILE A 969 41.67 -10.67 39.70
N VAL A 970 42.08 -11.88 39.34
CA VAL A 970 41.56 -13.15 39.89
C VAL A 970 42.04 -13.39 41.33
N GLU A 971 43.27 -12.99 41.66
CA GLU A 971 43.81 -13.12 43.02
C GLU A 971 43.10 -12.17 43.98
N ASP A 972 42.87 -10.93 43.55
CA ASP A 972 42.22 -9.93 44.37
C ASP A 972 40.71 -10.20 44.53
N ALA A 973 40.03 -10.75 43.50
CA ALA A 973 38.62 -11.13 43.60
C ALA A 973 38.39 -12.30 44.58
N ARG A 974 39.32 -13.27 44.62
CA ARG A 974 39.30 -14.34 45.64
C ARG A 974 39.43 -13.76 47.04
N GLN A 975 40.34 -12.81 47.25
CA GLN A 975 40.54 -12.17 48.57
C GLN A 975 39.27 -11.47 49.08
N ASP A 976 38.51 -10.79 48.21
CA ASP A 976 37.25 -10.12 48.59
C ASP A 976 36.16 -11.10 49.02
N VAL A 977 36.01 -12.24 48.33
CA VAL A 977 35.05 -13.28 48.71
C VAL A 977 35.38 -13.85 50.09
N PHE A 978 36.66 -14.04 50.39
CA PHE A 978 37.11 -14.46 51.72
C PHE A 978 36.88 -13.37 52.78
N ALA A 979 37.15 -12.10 52.48
CA ALA A 979 36.93 -10.97 53.40
C ALA A 979 35.44 -10.76 53.73
N ASN A 980 34.55 -10.85 52.74
CA ASN A 980 33.10 -10.74 52.95
C ASN A 980 32.53 -11.89 53.79
N ARG A 981 33.13 -13.09 53.69
CA ARG A 981 32.80 -14.23 54.57
C ARG A 981 33.21 -14.00 56.01
N GLU A 982 34.39 -13.44 56.26
CA GLU A 982 34.83 -13.10 57.63
C GLU A 982 33.89 -12.08 58.29
N VAL A 983 33.44 -11.07 57.53
CA VAL A 983 32.47 -10.04 57.99
C VAL A 983 31.08 -10.62 58.24
N GLN A 984 30.61 -11.56 57.41
CA GLN A 984 29.35 -12.28 57.65
C GLN A 984 29.44 -13.21 58.86
N HIS A 985 30.57 -13.89 59.07
CA HIS A 985 30.80 -14.71 60.27
C HIS A 985 30.85 -13.85 61.54
N THR A 986 31.48 -12.67 61.52
CA THR A 986 31.50 -11.76 62.68
C THR A 986 30.12 -11.16 63.01
N LYS A 987 29.23 -11.02 62.02
CA LYS A 987 27.83 -10.57 62.22
C LYS A 987 26.89 -11.68 62.71
N ILE A 988 27.27 -12.94 62.59
CA ILE A 988 26.49 -14.09 63.09
C ILE A 988 26.95 -14.48 64.51
N GLU A 989 28.19 -14.12 64.89
CA GLU A 989 28.74 -14.32 66.24
C GLU A 989 28.55 -13.12 67.20
N ALA A 990 28.07 -11.97 66.71
CA ALA A 990 27.69 -10.78 67.49
C ALA A 990 26.16 -10.63 67.55
#